data_AF-A0A7S0FUS3-F1
#
_entry.id   AF-A0A7S0FUS3-F1
#
_cell.length_a   1.000
_cell.length_b   1.000
_cell.length_c   1.000
_cell.angle_alpha   90.00
_cell.angle_beta   90.00
_cell.angle_gamma   90.00
#
_symmetry.space_group_name_H-M   'P 1'
#
loop_
_entity.id
_entity.type
_entity.pdbx_description
1 polymer ?
#
loop_
_entity_poly.entity_id
_entity_poly.type
_entity_poly.pdbx_seq_one_letter_code
_entity_poly.pdbx_strand_id
1 'polypeptide(L)'
;CEGSWKALRFASAQLRGDRELVLKAVQGERGMQSWKMLMYAAEQLQRDPELVLEAIKKDVEALRFADPALHENRDFMLEAVQVHGLALRYASEELRADRELALVAVKHSWQALRHVADELRADRVLVEVATEQSWRALEHAGWEARADRELVGRAVEQSWCALQYAAEELRKSAGLVQKALEQSPEALQYASPELLADHGFMLRAVQSQGLALRHAVYELRADRRLVFEAVAQNAHALRYASRELRADRELVLHAVQRDWEAVKYAEKQLATDSKVVLACGKQNVKSFEQMAEQLCADRDFMLEAVRLHGLVLRLAPAQLQADSELVLEAAGQNWRALRYAAAHLRADSNFMLQAVRLDGMALAFASEELRADPELVLQAANRDWGVVEFAAPRLLADRGFMLQAVGLHGPALANAAPHLRADRTVVLEAVRQSGRSLEHAAGELRTDRALVLEAICSEPEALACADEVLRADRDFVREAVRLDGRALRFAAEGPRADAGVALEAAKQDWRALKHAARELRADRGFMLKAVRINGLTFAFALGDLRTDPGLLLESSKGPMSDLDPRVFDLPTGVPVAQLSRAAGPTTSSMIQGRVSGLPLMAFAELAPNPDDLGSQELLSMALRQLGAVGNNGSIRPPGVLDAALDTLHLSSNAVPHHGDARHTRREAGHFDNVHSADCGTAEAGKLTVDECKCEGPRTLKMAGTSGTATQREETVSVSSATSACSTACTKADYSYSTGVPSTREVATSVSKFCKLPNARVTF
;
A
#
# COMPACT_ATOMS: atom_id res chain seq x y z
N CYS A 1 47.89 -11.09 -32.28
CA CYS A 1 46.71 -10.88 -33.13
C CYS A 1 46.08 -12.24 -33.43
N GLU A 2 45.39 -12.80 -32.43
CA GLU A 2 44.83 -14.14 -32.46
C GLU A 2 43.32 -14.01 -32.29
N GLY A 3 42.52 -14.81 -33.00
CA GLY A 3 41.06 -14.74 -32.91
C GLY A 3 40.46 -13.37 -33.28
N SER A 4 40.79 -12.86 -34.47
CA SER A 4 39.99 -11.77 -35.09
C SER A 4 39.84 -11.97 -36.60
N TRP A 5 38.61 -12.25 -37.06
CA TRP A 5 38.23 -12.38 -38.48
C TRP A 5 38.65 -11.18 -39.34
N LYS A 6 38.84 -10.00 -38.73
CA LYS A 6 39.34 -8.79 -39.39
C LYS A 6 40.74 -8.99 -39.99
N ALA A 7 41.58 -9.86 -39.42
CA ALA A 7 42.89 -10.19 -39.98
C ALA A 7 42.76 -10.97 -41.31
N LEU A 8 41.92 -12.00 -41.34
CA LEU A 8 41.69 -12.82 -42.54
C LEU A 8 41.07 -12.01 -43.70
N ARG A 9 40.22 -11.02 -43.40
CA ARG A 9 39.71 -10.05 -44.40
C ARG A 9 40.81 -9.39 -45.22
N PHE A 10 41.94 -9.04 -44.60
CA PHE A 10 43.06 -8.33 -45.24
C PHE A 10 44.24 -9.24 -45.60
N ALA A 11 44.14 -10.55 -45.32
CA ALA A 11 45.19 -11.51 -45.63
C ALA A 11 45.30 -11.77 -47.14
N SER A 12 46.48 -12.22 -47.59
CA SER A 12 46.69 -12.66 -48.98
C SER A 12 45.86 -13.92 -49.29
N ALA A 13 45.63 -14.20 -50.57
CA ALA A 13 44.89 -15.40 -50.99
C ALA A 13 45.54 -16.71 -50.48
N GLN A 14 46.88 -16.76 -50.43
CA GLN A 14 47.63 -17.88 -49.85
C GLN A 14 47.33 -18.07 -48.35
N LEU A 15 47.37 -16.99 -47.56
CA LEU A 15 47.08 -17.05 -46.13
C LEU A 15 45.60 -17.32 -45.80
N ARG A 16 44.69 -17.05 -46.75
CA ARG A 16 43.27 -17.45 -46.67
C ARG A 16 43.02 -18.91 -47.08
N GLY A 17 43.99 -19.56 -47.72
CA GLY A 17 43.99 -20.99 -48.04
C GLY A 17 44.78 -21.87 -47.06
N ASP A 18 45.44 -21.27 -46.06
CA ASP A 18 46.16 -22.01 -45.01
C ASP A 18 45.17 -22.61 -44.01
N ARG A 19 44.98 -23.93 -44.08
CA ARG A 19 44.08 -24.70 -43.21
C ARG A 19 44.40 -24.52 -41.73
N GLU A 20 45.68 -24.60 -41.35
CA GLU A 20 46.06 -24.52 -39.93
C GLU A 20 45.83 -23.11 -39.37
N LEU A 21 46.15 -22.09 -40.17
CA LEU A 21 45.95 -20.69 -39.77
C LEU A 21 44.45 -20.37 -39.61
N VAL A 22 43.61 -20.80 -40.56
CA VAL A 22 42.16 -20.58 -40.49
C VAL A 22 41.53 -21.39 -39.35
N LEU A 23 41.92 -22.65 -39.15
CA LEU A 23 41.42 -23.49 -38.05
C LEU A 23 41.79 -22.92 -36.66
N LYS A 24 43.05 -22.50 -36.47
CA LYS A 24 43.49 -21.80 -35.24
C LYS A 24 42.76 -20.48 -35.04
N ALA A 25 42.44 -19.75 -36.11
CA ALA A 25 41.65 -18.53 -36.03
C ALA A 25 40.20 -18.80 -35.60
N VAL A 26 39.53 -19.80 -36.17
CA VAL A 26 38.17 -20.25 -35.79
C VAL A 26 38.12 -20.70 -34.32
N GLN A 27 39.11 -21.48 -33.87
CA GLN A 27 39.17 -21.95 -32.49
C GLN A 27 39.43 -20.82 -31.48
N GLY A 28 40.27 -19.84 -31.85
CA GLY A 28 40.67 -18.72 -31.00
C GLY A 28 39.71 -17.51 -30.94
N GLU A 29 38.85 -17.32 -31.93
CA GLU A 29 37.87 -16.22 -31.96
C GLU A 29 36.86 -16.34 -30.80
N ARG A 30 36.65 -15.23 -30.08
CA ARG A 30 35.66 -15.09 -28.99
C ARG A 30 34.57 -14.05 -29.29
N GLY A 31 34.51 -13.57 -30.53
CA GLY A 31 33.59 -12.52 -30.98
C GLY A 31 32.30 -13.09 -31.58
N MET A 32 31.22 -12.31 -31.44
CA MET A 32 29.85 -12.59 -31.91
C MET A 32 29.68 -12.54 -33.45
N GLN A 33 30.77 -12.79 -34.20
CA GLN A 33 30.84 -12.75 -35.68
C GLN A 33 31.85 -13.78 -36.21
N SER A 34 32.07 -14.88 -35.48
CA SER A 34 33.01 -15.97 -35.83
C SER A 34 32.72 -16.59 -37.19
N TRP A 35 31.45 -16.61 -37.63
CA TRP A 35 31.04 -16.99 -38.99
C TRP A 35 31.78 -16.24 -40.11
N LYS A 36 32.28 -15.02 -39.85
CA LYS A 36 33.07 -14.25 -40.83
C LYS A 36 34.43 -14.84 -41.14
N MET A 37 34.91 -15.81 -40.34
CA MET A 37 36.10 -16.59 -40.70
C MET A 37 35.87 -17.36 -42.00
N LEU A 38 34.77 -18.11 -42.09
CA LEU A 38 34.48 -18.96 -43.23
C LEU A 38 34.19 -18.12 -44.48
N MET A 39 33.49 -17.00 -44.33
CA MET A 39 33.25 -16.00 -45.38
C MET A 39 34.53 -15.41 -46.01
N TYR A 40 35.64 -15.38 -45.28
CA TYR A 40 36.94 -14.89 -45.78
C TYR A 40 37.98 -16.01 -46.01
N ALA A 41 37.64 -17.28 -45.74
CA ALA A 41 38.47 -18.42 -46.13
C ALA A 41 38.45 -18.61 -47.66
N ALA A 42 39.43 -19.33 -48.20
CA ALA A 42 39.41 -19.74 -49.60
C ALA A 42 38.36 -20.85 -49.86
N GLU A 43 37.85 -20.94 -51.09
CA GLU A 43 36.80 -21.88 -51.49
C GLU A 43 37.14 -23.35 -51.16
N GLN A 44 38.42 -23.73 -51.21
CA GLN A 44 38.88 -25.08 -50.84
C GLN A 44 38.64 -25.40 -49.35
N LEU A 45 38.68 -24.38 -48.48
CA LEU A 45 38.42 -24.50 -47.04
C LEU A 45 36.93 -24.35 -46.70
N GLN A 46 36.14 -23.68 -47.55
CA GLN A 46 34.67 -23.68 -47.45
C GLN A 46 34.05 -25.05 -47.78
N ARG A 47 34.84 -25.95 -48.39
CA ARG A 47 34.51 -27.35 -48.68
C ARG A 47 35.00 -28.35 -47.62
N ASP A 48 35.80 -27.93 -46.65
CA ASP A 48 36.43 -28.81 -45.66
C ASP A 48 35.46 -29.15 -44.51
N PRO A 49 34.94 -30.40 -44.42
CA PRO A 49 33.90 -30.73 -43.45
C PRO A 49 34.32 -30.49 -42.00
N GLU A 50 35.56 -30.85 -41.64
CA GLU A 50 36.07 -30.71 -40.26
C GLU A 50 36.17 -29.24 -39.86
N LEU A 51 36.65 -28.38 -40.77
CA LEU A 51 36.79 -26.95 -40.51
C LEU A 51 35.43 -26.26 -40.37
N VAL A 52 34.44 -26.65 -41.18
CA VAL A 52 33.08 -26.11 -41.08
C VAL A 52 32.41 -26.58 -39.78
N LEU A 53 32.58 -27.84 -39.38
CA LEU A 53 32.08 -28.36 -38.09
C LEU A 53 32.69 -27.63 -36.88
N GLU A 54 33.99 -27.33 -36.90
CA GLU A 54 34.64 -26.49 -35.87
C GLU A 54 34.11 -25.05 -35.86
N ALA A 55 33.69 -24.50 -37.01
CA ALA A 55 33.05 -23.19 -37.08
C ALA A 55 31.61 -23.21 -36.53
N ILE A 56 30.81 -24.24 -36.83
CA ILE A 56 29.43 -24.41 -36.33
C ILE A 56 29.41 -24.50 -34.80
N LYS A 57 30.42 -25.12 -34.16
CA LYS A 57 30.61 -25.14 -32.70
C LYS A 57 30.73 -23.75 -32.07
N LYS A 58 31.00 -22.70 -32.85
CA LYS A 58 31.10 -21.31 -32.40
C LYS A 58 29.88 -20.49 -32.79
N ASP A 59 29.41 -20.61 -34.03
CA ASP A 59 28.23 -19.91 -34.54
C ASP A 59 27.66 -20.66 -35.76
N VAL A 60 26.38 -21.02 -35.70
CA VAL A 60 25.68 -21.73 -36.78
C VAL A 60 25.58 -20.91 -38.07
N GLU A 61 25.68 -19.57 -38.01
CA GLU A 61 25.69 -18.73 -39.21
C GLU A 61 26.92 -18.98 -40.12
N ALA A 62 27.95 -19.71 -39.63
CA ALA A 62 29.08 -20.13 -40.45
C ALA A 62 28.65 -20.95 -41.68
N LEU A 63 27.62 -21.81 -41.54
CA LEU A 63 27.09 -22.65 -42.63
C LEU A 63 26.62 -21.85 -43.85
N ARG A 64 26.26 -20.56 -43.68
CA ARG A 64 25.92 -19.66 -44.80
C ARG A 64 27.03 -19.52 -45.85
N PHE A 65 28.27 -19.79 -45.46
CA PHE A 65 29.48 -19.62 -46.28
C PHE A 65 30.22 -20.95 -46.49
N ALA A 66 29.59 -22.07 -46.16
CA ALA A 66 30.03 -23.39 -46.59
C ALA A 66 29.64 -23.59 -48.07
N ASP A 67 30.36 -24.46 -48.77
CA ASP A 67 30.04 -24.80 -50.16
C ASP A 67 28.67 -25.51 -50.26
N PRO A 68 27.82 -25.21 -51.27
CA PRO A 68 26.51 -25.84 -51.42
C PRO A 68 26.51 -27.37 -51.45
N ALA A 69 27.59 -28.01 -51.92
CA ALA A 69 27.71 -29.47 -51.88
C ALA A 69 27.73 -30.05 -50.45
N LEU A 70 28.03 -29.24 -49.43
CA LEU A 70 27.86 -29.61 -48.02
C LEU A 70 26.41 -29.47 -47.55
N HIS A 71 25.63 -28.54 -48.10
CA HIS A 71 24.19 -28.38 -47.80
C HIS A 71 23.33 -29.53 -48.35
N GLU A 72 23.83 -30.21 -49.38
CA GLU A 72 23.24 -31.42 -50.00
C GLU A 72 23.78 -32.73 -49.40
N ASN A 73 24.86 -32.69 -48.62
CA ASN A 73 25.49 -33.88 -48.03
C ASN A 73 24.80 -34.29 -46.73
N ARG A 74 24.05 -35.41 -46.77
CA ARG A 74 23.31 -35.97 -45.62
C ARG A 74 24.18 -36.18 -44.39
N ASP A 75 25.33 -36.85 -44.54
CA ASP A 75 26.13 -37.30 -43.41
C ASP A 75 26.80 -36.09 -42.71
N PHE A 76 27.32 -35.15 -43.50
CA PHE A 76 27.80 -33.87 -42.98
C PHE A 76 26.70 -33.07 -42.28
N MET A 77 25.51 -32.96 -42.88
CA MET A 77 24.40 -32.25 -42.26
C MET A 77 23.93 -32.93 -40.97
N LEU A 78 24.00 -34.26 -40.88
CA LEU A 78 23.68 -35.02 -39.67
C LEU A 78 24.66 -34.72 -38.53
N GLU A 79 25.96 -34.64 -38.80
CA GLU A 79 26.95 -34.18 -37.81
C GLU A 79 26.76 -32.70 -37.45
N ALA A 80 26.56 -31.82 -38.43
CA ALA A 80 26.33 -30.39 -38.22
C ALA A 80 25.10 -30.11 -37.34
N VAL A 81 24.05 -30.91 -37.51
CA VAL A 81 22.81 -30.85 -36.75
C VAL A 81 22.97 -31.38 -35.31
N GLN A 82 23.78 -32.42 -35.09
CA GLN A 82 24.16 -32.85 -33.74
C GLN A 82 25.00 -31.81 -32.99
N VAL A 83 25.88 -31.09 -33.71
CA VAL A 83 26.64 -29.97 -33.13
C VAL A 83 25.71 -28.82 -32.77
N HIS A 84 24.77 -28.45 -33.64
CA HIS A 84 23.84 -27.35 -33.40
C HIS A 84 22.53 -27.49 -34.20
N GLY A 85 21.41 -27.83 -33.53
CA GLY A 85 20.15 -28.20 -34.20
C GLY A 85 19.59 -27.19 -35.22
N LEU A 86 19.87 -25.89 -35.09
CA LEU A 86 19.50 -24.90 -36.11
C LEU A 86 20.24 -25.05 -37.46
N ALA A 87 21.28 -25.88 -37.57
CA ALA A 87 22.01 -26.15 -38.81
C ALA A 87 21.08 -26.61 -39.95
N LEU A 88 19.98 -27.29 -39.62
CA LEU A 88 18.94 -27.74 -40.55
C LEU A 88 18.43 -26.63 -41.49
N ARG A 89 18.47 -25.35 -41.07
CA ARG A 89 18.09 -24.19 -41.92
C ARG A 89 18.90 -24.04 -43.20
N TYR A 90 20.06 -24.67 -43.27
CA TYR A 90 20.99 -24.62 -44.40
C TYR A 90 20.95 -25.89 -45.24
N ALA A 91 20.25 -26.94 -44.82
CA ALA A 91 20.12 -28.15 -45.62
C ALA A 91 19.25 -27.90 -46.87
N SER A 92 19.43 -28.72 -47.91
CA SER A 92 18.55 -28.75 -49.08
C SER A 92 17.08 -29.03 -48.69
N GLU A 93 16.12 -28.69 -49.55
CA GLU A 93 14.69 -29.00 -49.31
C GLU A 93 14.48 -30.51 -49.05
N GLU A 94 15.18 -31.35 -49.83
CA GLU A 94 15.14 -32.82 -49.72
C GLU A 94 15.62 -33.30 -48.34
N LEU A 95 16.73 -32.74 -47.82
CA LEU A 95 17.22 -33.07 -46.48
C LEU A 95 16.36 -32.44 -45.37
N ARG A 96 15.67 -31.33 -45.61
CA ARG A 96 14.65 -30.80 -44.68
C ARG A 96 13.36 -31.64 -44.65
N ALA A 97 13.17 -32.51 -45.63
CA ALA A 97 12.17 -33.58 -45.66
C ALA A 97 12.69 -34.95 -45.16
N ASP A 98 13.97 -35.07 -44.77
CA ASP A 98 14.47 -36.27 -44.09
C ASP A 98 14.01 -36.30 -42.63
N ARG A 99 13.13 -37.26 -42.33
CA ARG A 99 12.52 -37.47 -41.01
C ARG A 99 13.54 -37.76 -39.91
N GLU A 100 14.62 -38.49 -40.20
CA GLU A 100 15.65 -38.80 -39.22
C GLU A 100 16.47 -37.54 -38.89
N LEU A 101 16.92 -36.83 -39.93
CA LEU A 101 17.69 -35.59 -39.77
C LEU A 101 16.88 -34.52 -39.03
N ALA A 102 15.60 -34.36 -39.40
CA ALA A 102 14.66 -33.46 -38.73
C ALA A 102 14.44 -33.84 -37.26
N LEU A 103 14.31 -35.14 -36.93
CA LEU A 103 14.14 -35.60 -35.56
C LEU A 103 15.41 -35.38 -34.70
N VAL A 104 16.60 -35.56 -35.27
CA VAL A 104 17.87 -35.22 -34.59
C VAL A 104 17.94 -33.71 -34.37
N ALA A 105 17.61 -32.89 -35.37
CA ALA A 105 17.62 -31.43 -35.25
C ALA A 105 16.71 -30.92 -34.14
N VAL A 106 15.48 -31.46 -34.08
CA VAL A 106 14.51 -31.11 -33.04
C VAL A 106 14.98 -31.57 -31.65
N LYS A 107 15.58 -32.76 -31.51
CA LYS A 107 16.17 -33.21 -30.22
C LYS A 107 17.25 -32.28 -29.67
N HIS A 108 18.05 -31.66 -30.54
CA HIS A 108 19.08 -30.69 -30.13
C HIS A 108 18.54 -29.26 -29.99
N SER A 109 17.45 -28.91 -30.69
CA SER A 109 16.76 -27.62 -30.51
C SER A 109 15.34 -27.64 -31.08
N TRP A 110 14.32 -27.41 -30.24
CA TRP A 110 12.93 -27.22 -30.69
C TRP A 110 12.77 -26.13 -31.78
N GLN A 111 13.66 -25.14 -31.81
CA GLN A 111 13.66 -24.08 -32.83
C GLN A 111 14.06 -24.56 -34.23
N ALA A 112 14.54 -25.79 -34.38
CA ALA A 112 14.76 -26.43 -35.67
C ALA A 112 13.44 -26.71 -36.40
N LEU A 113 12.33 -26.91 -35.67
CA LEU A 113 11.01 -27.26 -36.22
C LEU A 113 10.54 -26.29 -37.32
N ARG A 114 10.84 -24.99 -37.20
CA ARG A 114 10.50 -23.97 -38.22
C ARG A 114 11.20 -24.14 -39.57
N HIS A 115 12.25 -24.94 -39.61
CA HIS A 115 13.06 -25.24 -40.80
C HIS A 115 12.85 -26.65 -41.32
N VAL A 116 12.11 -27.50 -40.61
CA VAL A 116 11.64 -28.81 -41.10
C VAL A 116 10.65 -28.59 -42.26
N ALA A 117 10.59 -29.47 -43.25
CA ALA A 117 9.60 -29.40 -44.33
C ALA A 117 8.15 -29.43 -43.78
N ASP A 118 7.22 -28.71 -44.42
CA ASP A 118 5.85 -28.51 -43.90
C ASP A 118 5.11 -29.82 -43.62
N GLU A 119 5.30 -30.83 -44.47
CA GLU A 119 4.77 -32.20 -44.33
C GLU A 119 5.18 -32.85 -43.00
N LEU A 120 6.48 -32.76 -42.65
CA LEU A 120 7.02 -33.32 -41.42
C LEU A 120 6.67 -32.49 -40.18
N ARG A 121 6.24 -31.22 -40.32
CA ARG A 121 5.74 -30.46 -39.16
C ARG A 121 4.39 -30.98 -38.66
N ALA A 122 3.70 -31.84 -39.40
CA ALA A 122 2.51 -32.55 -38.92
C ALA A 122 2.85 -33.84 -38.13
N ASP A 123 4.08 -34.37 -38.20
CA ASP A 123 4.46 -35.60 -37.49
C ASP A 123 4.37 -35.40 -35.97
N ARG A 124 3.39 -36.10 -35.35
CA ARG A 124 3.13 -36.05 -33.91
C ARG A 124 4.39 -36.29 -33.09
N VAL A 125 5.23 -37.27 -33.42
CA VAL A 125 6.43 -37.64 -32.64
C VAL A 125 7.49 -36.53 -32.73
N LEU A 126 7.63 -35.92 -33.90
CA LEU A 126 8.60 -34.85 -34.11
C LEU A 126 8.15 -33.54 -33.40
N VAL A 127 6.86 -33.19 -33.47
CA VAL A 127 6.33 -32.04 -32.71
C VAL A 127 6.30 -32.31 -31.20
N GLU A 128 6.01 -33.55 -30.78
CA GLU A 128 6.02 -33.99 -29.38
C GLU A 128 7.38 -33.69 -28.72
N VAL A 129 8.48 -34.18 -29.30
CA VAL A 129 9.85 -33.93 -28.81
C VAL A 129 10.23 -32.44 -28.84
N ALA A 130 9.65 -31.64 -29.74
CA ALA A 130 9.82 -30.18 -29.74
C ALA A 130 9.05 -29.53 -28.57
N THR A 131 7.80 -29.94 -28.33
CA THR A 131 6.95 -29.39 -27.26
C THR A 131 7.41 -29.79 -25.87
N GLU A 132 8.04 -30.95 -25.69
CA GLU A 132 8.66 -31.36 -24.41
C GLU A 132 9.77 -30.39 -23.96
N GLN A 133 10.48 -29.76 -24.91
CA GLN A 133 11.46 -28.71 -24.61
C GLN A 133 10.83 -27.33 -24.44
N SER A 134 9.80 -27.00 -25.24
CA SER A 134 9.10 -25.72 -25.14
C SER A 134 7.73 -25.74 -25.81
N TRP A 135 6.71 -25.31 -25.07
CA TRP A 135 5.36 -25.01 -25.60
C TRP A 135 5.35 -24.12 -26.85
N ARG A 136 6.37 -23.28 -27.05
CA ARG A 136 6.50 -22.41 -28.24
C ARG A 136 6.72 -23.19 -29.54
N ALA A 137 7.09 -24.46 -29.49
CA ALA A 137 7.17 -25.30 -30.70
C ALA A 137 5.84 -25.37 -31.47
N LEU A 138 4.69 -25.22 -30.79
CA LEU A 138 3.38 -25.13 -31.44
C LEU A 138 3.24 -23.95 -32.42
N GLU A 139 4.05 -22.91 -32.30
CA GLU A 139 4.10 -21.80 -33.27
C GLU A 139 4.46 -22.28 -34.68
N HIS A 140 5.26 -23.35 -34.77
CA HIS A 140 5.80 -23.89 -36.01
C HIS A 140 5.22 -25.26 -36.41
N ALA A 141 4.51 -25.94 -35.50
CA ALA A 141 3.82 -27.21 -35.78
C ALA A 141 2.82 -27.11 -36.95
N GLY A 142 2.55 -28.22 -37.62
CA GLY A 142 1.49 -28.37 -38.62
C GLY A 142 0.09 -28.29 -38.00
N TRP A 143 -0.95 -28.12 -38.83
CA TRP A 143 -2.32 -27.94 -38.34
C TRP A 143 -2.85 -29.19 -37.60
N GLU A 144 -2.50 -30.39 -38.05
CA GLU A 144 -2.87 -31.66 -37.39
C GLU A 144 -2.31 -31.75 -35.97
N ALA A 145 -1.02 -31.46 -35.79
CA ALA A 145 -0.39 -31.44 -34.47
C ALA A 145 -0.91 -30.32 -33.55
N ARG A 146 -1.46 -29.23 -34.10
CA ARG A 146 -2.19 -28.20 -33.33
C ARG A 146 -3.62 -28.62 -32.97
N ALA A 147 -4.17 -29.64 -33.63
CA ALA A 147 -5.48 -30.23 -33.31
C ALA A 147 -5.36 -31.42 -32.33
N ASP A 148 -4.16 -31.95 -32.11
CA ASP A 148 -3.90 -32.99 -31.11
C ASP A 148 -4.09 -32.46 -29.68
N ARG A 149 -5.14 -32.97 -29.02
CA ARG A 149 -5.54 -32.57 -27.66
C ARG A 149 -4.53 -32.95 -26.58
N GLU A 150 -3.75 -34.01 -26.75
CA GLU A 150 -2.78 -34.48 -25.75
C GLU A 150 -1.48 -33.68 -25.84
N LEU A 151 -1.03 -33.43 -27.06
CA LEU A 151 0.16 -32.64 -27.36
C LEU A 151 -0.05 -31.18 -26.96
N VAL A 152 -1.16 -30.56 -27.39
CA VAL A 152 -1.52 -29.20 -26.95
C VAL A 152 -1.85 -29.16 -25.45
N GLY A 153 -2.40 -30.24 -24.88
CA GLY A 153 -2.64 -30.38 -23.44
C GLY A 153 -1.36 -30.19 -22.62
N ARG A 154 -0.29 -30.93 -22.95
CA ARG A 154 1.04 -30.78 -22.31
C ARG A 154 1.66 -29.40 -22.51
N ALA A 155 1.50 -28.80 -23.69
CA ALA A 155 1.98 -27.45 -23.96
C ALA A 155 1.25 -26.40 -23.10
N VAL A 156 -0.07 -26.53 -22.93
CA VAL A 156 -0.88 -25.68 -22.03
C VAL A 156 -0.49 -25.89 -20.57
N GLU A 157 -0.15 -27.12 -20.16
CA GLU A 157 0.35 -27.42 -18.80
C GLU A 157 1.71 -26.76 -18.49
N GLN A 158 2.56 -26.52 -19.50
CA GLN A 158 3.75 -25.67 -19.36
C GLN A 158 3.42 -24.17 -19.34
N SER A 159 2.48 -23.72 -20.17
CA SER A 159 2.08 -22.32 -20.26
C SER A 159 0.73 -22.14 -20.97
N TRP A 160 -0.20 -21.45 -20.32
CA TRP A 160 -1.48 -21.02 -20.88
C TRP A 160 -1.38 -20.32 -22.25
N CYS A 161 -0.25 -19.65 -22.55
CA CYS A 161 0.01 -19.01 -23.83
C CYS A 161 0.00 -20.00 -25.03
N ALA A 162 0.23 -21.29 -24.79
CA ALA A 162 0.15 -22.34 -25.81
C ALA A 162 -1.22 -22.40 -26.51
N LEU A 163 -2.29 -21.99 -25.81
CA LEU A 163 -3.65 -21.92 -26.36
C LEU A 163 -3.77 -20.95 -27.56
N GLN A 164 -2.86 -19.97 -27.70
CA GLN A 164 -2.78 -19.10 -28.88
C GLN A 164 -2.51 -19.87 -30.18
N TYR A 165 -1.83 -21.02 -30.10
CA TYR A 165 -1.40 -21.81 -31.25
C TYR A 165 -2.23 -23.09 -31.47
N ALA A 166 -3.11 -23.44 -30.54
CA ALA A 166 -4.05 -24.57 -30.67
C ALA A 166 -5.02 -24.40 -31.86
N ALA A 167 -5.54 -25.49 -32.42
CA ALA A 167 -6.60 -25.45 -33.43
C ALA A 167 -7.93 -24.91 -32.83
N GLU A 168 -8.86 -24.47 -33.68
CA GLU A 168 -10.09 -23.80 -33.22
C GLU A 168 -10.99 -24.75 -32.40
N GLU A 169 -11.03 -26.02 -32.79
CA GLU A 169 -11.73 -27.12 -32.14
C GLU A 169 -11.25 -27.33 -30.69
N LEU A 170 -9.95 -27.13 -30.44
CA LEU A 170 -9.39 -27.19 -29.09
C LEU A 170 -9.68 -25.93 -28.27
N ARG A 171 -9.80 -24.75 -28.90
CA ARG A 171 -10.23 -23.50 -28.24
C ARG A 171 -11.71 -23.51 -27.85
N LYS A 172 -12.51 -24.36 -28.48
CA LYS A 172 -13.89 -24.71 -28.08
C LYS A 172 -13.92 -25.69 -26.90
N SER A 173 -12.81 -26.36 -26.58
CA SER A 173 -12.76 -27.41 -25.55
C SER A 173 -12.69 -26.81 -24.14
N ALA A 174 -13.84 -26.68 -23.49
CA ALA A 174 -14.00 -26.14 -22.14
C ALA A 174 -12.97 -26.68 -21.12
N GLY A 175 -12.65 -27.99 -21.18
CA GLY A 175 -11.69 -28.62 -20.26
C GLY A 175 -10.21 -28.24 -20.52
N LEU A 176 -9.84 -27.88 -21.74
CA LEU A 176 -8.49 -27.38 -22.07
C LEU A 176 -8.36 -25.91 -21.66
N VAL A 177 -9.36 -25.09 -21.98
CA VAL A 177 -9.39 -23.66 -21.62
C VAL A 177 -9.47 -23.48 -20.09
N GLN A 178 -10.16 -24.37 -19.38
CA GLN A 178 -10.19 -24.39 -17.91
C GLN A 178 -8.79 -24.58 -17.30
N LYS A 179 -7.97 -25.53 -17.78
CA LYS A 179 -6.57 -25.70 -17.36
C LYS A 179 -5.71 -24.45 -17.62
N ALA A 180 -5.96 -23.75 -18.72
CA ALA A 180 -5.25 -22.51 -19.04
C ALA A 180 -5.69 -21.35 -18.12
N LEU A 181 -6.99 -21.26 -17.81
CA LEU A 181 -7.56 -20.26 -16.91
C LEU A 181 -7.09 -20.42 -15.45
N GLU A 182 -6.83 -21.65 -15.00
CA GLU A 182 -6.25 -21.94 -13.69
C GLU A 182 -4.84 -21.34 -13.51
N GLN A 183 -4.14 -21.02 -14.60
CA GLN A 183 -2.86 -20.30 -14.57
C GLN A 183 -3.03 -18.79 -14.72
N SER A 184 -3.93 -18.31 -15.60
CA SER A 184 -4.05 -16.89 -15.92
C SER A 184 -5.41 -16.53 -16.57
N PRO A 185 -6.08 -15.44 -16.15
CA PRO A 185 -7.34 -14.98 -16.75
C PRO A 185 -7.16 -14.42 -18.16
N GLU A 186 -5.93 -14.18 -18.61
CA GLU A 186 -5.60 -13.78 -19.98
C GLU A 186 -5.86 -14.93 -20.97
N ALA A 187 -5.81 -16.19 -20.54
CA ALA A 187 -6.03 -17.37 -21.40
C ALA A 187 -7.37 -17.35 -22.16
N LEU A 188 -8.42 -16.78 -21.54
CA LEU A 188 -9.74 -16.62 -22.13
C LEU A 188 -9.73 -15.75 -23.41
N GLN A 189 -8.68 -14.94 -23.67
CA GLN A 189 -8.54 -14.18 -24.92
C GLN A 189 -8.30 -15.06 -26.16
N TYR A 190 -7.95 -16.34 -25.95
CA TYR A 190 -7.76 -17.34 -27.00
C TYR A 190 -8.88 -18.40 -27.04
N ALA A 191 -9.87 -18.33 -26.15
CA ALA A 191 -11.04 -19.20 -26.17
C ALA A 191 -11.95 -18.89 -27.38
N SER A 192 -12.75 -19.85 -27.84
CA SER A 192 -13.70 -19.58 -28.92
C SER A 192 -14.84 -18.65 -28.45
N PRO A 193 -15.40 -17.79 -29.33
CA PRO A 193 -16.58 -16.98 -29.00
C PRO A 193 -17.78 -17.82 -28.54
N GLU A 194 -17.92 -19.04 -29.07
CA GLU A 194 -18.95 -20.02 -28.69
C GLU A 194 -18.80 -20.45 -27.23
N LEU A 195 -17.57 -20.71 -26.77
CA LEU A 195 -17.28 -21.09 -25.38
C LEU A 195 -17.41 -19.89 -24.43
N LEU A 196 -17.06 -18.68 -24.91
CA LEU A 196 -17.27 -17.41 -24.20
C LEU A 196 -18.76 -16.96 -24.18
N ALA A 197 -19.62 -17.67 -24.91
CA ALA A 197 -21.08 -17.55 -24.88
C ALA A 197 -21.77 -18.63 -24.03
N ASP A 198 -21.08 -19.70 -23.63
CA ASP A 198 -21.64 -20.66 -22.67
C ASP A 198 -21.69 -20.05 -21.26
N HIS A 199 -22.89 -19.73 -20.80
CA HIS A 199 -23.14 -19.29 -19.42
C HIS A 199 -22.58 -20.28 -18.40
N GLY A 200 -22.64 -21.60 -18.65
CA GLY A 200 -22.15 -22.62 -17.71
C GLY A 200 -20.66 -22.51 -17.46
N PHE A 201 -19.87 -22.40 -18.53
CA PHE A 201 -18.42 -22.17 -18.49
C PHE A 201 -18.08 -20.79 -17.94
N MET A 202 -18.70 -19.73 -18.45
CA MET A 202 -18.40 -18.37 -17.98
C MET A 202 -18.74 -18.16 -16.51
N LEU A 203 -19.77 -18.80 -15.95
CA LEU A 203 -20.06 -18.75 -14.52
C LEU A 203 -18.91 -19.35 -13.70
N ARG A 204 -18.40 -20.53 -14.06
CA ARG A 204 -17.25 -21.14 -13.36
C ARG A 204 -15.99 -20.29 -13.50
N ALA A 205 -15.77 -19.69 -14.67
CA ALA A 205 -14.64 -18.80 -14.90
C ALA A 205 -14.71 -17.53 -14.06
N VAL A 206 -15.90 -16.95 -13.93
CA VAL A 206 -16.19 -15.78 -13.08
C VAL A 206 -16.06 -16.11 -11.60
N GLN A 207 -16.52 -17.29 -11.16
CA GLN A 207 -16.41 -17.76 -9.77
C GLN A 207 -14.96 -17.94 -9.34
N SER A 208 -14.08 -18.44 -10.21
CA SER A 208 -12.64 -18.46 -9.93
C SER A 208 -12.04 -17.06 -9.98
N GLN A 209 -12.39 -16.25 -10.99
CA GLN A 209 -11.79 -14.93 -11.24
C GLN A 209 -12.81 -13.93 -11.81
N GLY A 210 -13.30 -12.98 -11.00
CA GLY A 210 -14.40 -12.08 -11.38
C GLY A 210 -14.12 -11.19 -12.60
N LEU A 211 -12.84 -10.90 -12.90
CA LEU A 211 -12.43 -10.15 -14.08
C LEU A 211 -12.57 -10.96 -15.40
N ALA A 212 -12.85 -12.26 -15.36
CA ALA A 212 -13.15 -13.10 -16.53
C ALA A 212 -14.33 -12.55 -17.35
N LEU A 213 -15.26 -11.81 -16.72
CA LEU A 213 -16.36 -11.10 -17.37
C LEU A 213 -15.90 -10.18 -18.52
N ARG A 214 -14.64 -9.72 -18.53
CA ARG A 214 -14.05 -8.92 -19.62
C ARG A 214 -14.02 -9.63 -20.98
N HIS A 215 -14.08 -10.96 -20.97
CA HIS A 215 -14.00 -11.83 -22.15
C HIS A 215 -15.35 -12.45 -22.53
N ALA A 216 -16.37 -12.39 -21.67
CA ALA A 216 -17.72 -12.84 -21.98
C ALA A 216 -18.30 -12.13 -23.22
N VAL A 217 -19.21 -12.76 -23.96
CA VAL A 217 -19.98 -12.07 -25.02
C VAL A 217 -20.89 -10.97 -24.45
N TYR A 218 -21.38 -10.07 -25.30
CA TYR A 218 -22.13 -8.87 -24.86
C TYR A 218 -23.41 -9.23 -24.10
N GLU A 219 -24.08 -10.29 -24.56
CA GLU A 219 -25.31 -10.84 -24.01
C GLU A 219 -25.10 -11.32 -22.55
N LEU A 220 -24.00 -12.03 -22.29
CA LEU A 220 -23.63 -12.48 -20.95
C LEU A 220 -23.17 -11.33 -20.03
N ARG A 221 -22.66 -10.22 -20.59
CA ARG A 221 -22.43 -8.99 -19.81
C ARG A 221 -23.72 -8.27 -19.42
N ALA A 222 -24.86 -8.64 -20.00
CA ALA A 222 -26.19 -8.19 -19.61
C ALA A 222 -26.93 -9.21 -18.71
N ASP A 223 -26.37 -10.42 -18.49
CA ASP A 223 -26.95 -11.36 -17.53
C ASP A 223 -26.67 -10.92 -16.09
N ARG A 224 -27.73 -10.44 -15.41
CA ARG A 224 -27.66 -9.98 -14.01
C ARG A 224 -27.08 -11.04 -13.08
N ARG A 225 -27.28 -12.35 -13.31
CA ARG A 225 -26.75 -13.41 -12.42
C ARG A 225 -25.24 -13.55 -12.57
N LEU A 226 -24.74 -13.68 -13.80
CA LEU A 226 -23.31 -13.80 -14.07
C LEU A 226 -22.54 -12.56 -13.59
N VAL A 227 -23.11 -11.38 -13.83
CA VAL A 227 -22.49 -10.11 -13.43
C VAL A 227 -22.53 -9.91 -11.90
N PHE A 228 -23.59 -10.33 -11.22
CA PHE A 228 -23.65 -10.26 -9.75
C PHE A 228 -22.59 -11.16 -9.11
N GLU A 229 -22.40 -12.38 -9.62
CA GLU A 229 -21.33 -13.28 -9.17
C GLU A 229 -19.94 -12.66 -9.42
N ALA A 230 -19.74 -12.02 -10.59
CA ALA A 230 -18.48 -11.35 -10.92
C ALA A 230 -18.15 -10.19 -9.97
N VAL A 231 -19.16 -9.39 -9.62
CA VAL A 231 -19.05 -8.28 -8.65
C VAL A 231 -18.86 -8.81 -7.22
N ALA A 232 -19.54 -9.89 -6.85
CA ALA A 232 -19.37 -10.57 -5.56
C ALA A 232 -17.96 -11.18 -5.40
N GLN A 233 -17.31 -11.59 -6.49
CA GLN A 233 -15.89 -11.98 -6.49
C GLN A 233 -15.00 -10.71 -6.43
N ASN A 234 -15.11 -9.81 -7.41
CA ASN A 234 -14.32 -8.58 -7.53
C ASN A 234 -15.18 -7.40 -8.02
N ALA A 235 -15.32 -6.35 -7.19
CA ALA A 235 -16.17 -5.20 -7.48
C ALA A 235 -15.78 -4.42 -8.76
N HIS A 236 -14.51 -4.44 -9.18
CA HIS A 236 -14.09 -3.83 -10.44
C HIS A 236 -14.66 -4.55 -11.69
N ALA A 237 -15.19 -5.76 -11.57
CA ALA A 237 -15.88 -6.46 -12.66
C ALA A 237 -17.09 -5.65 -13.19
N LEU A 238 -17.69 -4.81 -12.36
CA LEU A 238 -18.76 -3.87 -12.74
C LEU A 238 -18.41 -3.05 -14.00
N ARG A 239 -17.13 -2.74 -14.24
CA ARG A 239 -16.68 -2.01 -15.44
C ARG A 239 -16.95 -2.71 -16.78
N TYR A 240 -17.21 -4.02 -16.73
CA TYR A 240 -17.49 -4.84 -17.91
C TYR A 240 -18.97 -5.19 -18.08
N ALA A 241 -19.82 -4.86 -17.10
CA ALA A 241 -21.26 -5.07 -17.16
C ALA A 241 -21.92 -4.18 -18.22
N SER A 242 -23.09 -4.61 -18.72
CA SER A 242 -23.91 -3.82 -19.64
C SER A 242 -24.27 -2.46 -19.04
N ARG A 243 -24.58 -1.48 -19.89
CA ARG A 243 -24.94 -0.12 -19.43
C ARG A 243 -26.16 -0.13 -18.51
N GLU A 244 -27.11 -1.03 -18.76
CA GLU A 244 -28.31 -1.24 -17.94
C GLU A 244 -27.95 -1.75 -16.55
N LEU A 245 -27.06 -2.74 -16.44
CA LEU A 245 -26.60 -3.26 -15.14
C LEU A 245 -25.70 -2.26 -14.39
N ARG A 246 -24.93 -1.42 -15.09
CA ARG A 246 -24.22 -0.29 -14.44
C ARG A 246 -25.16 0.85 -14.01
N ALA A 247 -26.45 0.78 -14.37
CA ALA A 247 -27.54 1.59 -13.84
C ALA A 247 -28.45 0.82 -12.86
N ASP A 248 -28.12 -0.44 -12.51
CA ASP A 248 -28.84 -1.23 -11.51
C ASP A 248 -28.35 -0.86 -10.10
N ARG A 249 -29.22 -0.20 -9.32
CA ARG A 249 -28.92 0.29 -7.98
C ARG A 249 -28.49 -0.83 -7.03
N GLU A 250 -29.07 -2.03 -7.15
CA GLU A 250 -28.78 -3.13 -6.23
C GLU A 250 -27.41 -3.74 -6.52
N LEU A 251 -27.07 -3.93 -7.79
CA LEU A 251 -25.75 -4.39 -8.22
C LEU A 251 -24.66 -3.36 -7.85
N VAL A 252 -24.90 -2.07 -8.11
CA VAL A 252 -23.94 -1.00 -7.77
C VAL A 252 -23.75 -0.86 -6.27
N LEU A 253 -24.81 -0.97 -5.46
CA LEU A 253 -24.69 -1.01 -4.00
C LEU A 253 -23.89 -2.24 -3.52
N HIS A 254 -24.09 -3.41 -4.14
CA HIS A 254 -23.32 -4.61 -3.78
C HIS A 254 -21.83 -4.48 -4.15
N ALA A 255 -21.52 -3.87 -5.30
CA ALA A 255 -20.14 -3.55 -5.70
C ALA A 255 -19.49 -2.58 -4.70
N VAL A 256 -20.16 -1.46 -4.43
CA VAL A 256 -19.69 -0.40 -3.52
C VAL A 256 -19.49 -0.92 -2.10
N GLN A 257 -20.33 -1.83 -1.60
CA GLN A 257 -20.17 -2.45 -0.28
C GLN A 257 -18.91 -3.32 -0.14
N ARG A 258 -18.32 -3.77 -1.26
CA ARG A 258 -17.05 -4.52 -1.27
C ARG A 258 -15.84 -3.63 -1.53
N ASP A 259 -15.97 -2.67 -2.45
CA ASP A 259 -14.99 -1.62 -2.69
C ASP A 259 -15.69 -0.35 -3.16
N TRP A 260 -15.60 0.72 -2.37
CA TRP A 260 -16.14 2.04 -2.70
C TRP A 260 -15.63 2.58 -4.05
N GLU A 261 -14.43 2.21 -4.51
CA GLU A 261 -13.91 2.66 -5.81
C GLU A 261 -14.73 2.12 -7.00
N ALA A 262 -15.53 1.07 -6.82
CA ALA A 262 -16.38 0.53 -7.89
C ALA A 262 -17.42 1.55 -8.40
N VAL A 263 -17.76 2.58 -7.60
CA VAL A 263 -18.68 3.67 -8.00
C VAL A 263 -18.25 4.39 -9.28
N LYS A 264 -16.94 4.43 -9.59
CA LYS A 264 -16.40 5.06 -10.81
C LYS A 264 -16.78 4.34 -12.12
N TYR A 265 -17.41 3.17 -12.02
CA TYR A 265 -17.93 2.41 -13.17
C TYR A 265 -19.46 2.43 -13.28
N ALA A 266 -20.17 2.91 -12.25
CA ALA A 266 -21.62 3.09 -12.30
C ALA A 266 -22.00 4.17 -13.34
N GLU A 267 -23.23 4.10 -13.86
CA GLU A 267 -23.76 5.22 -14.64
C GLU A 267 -23.94 6.46 -13.75
N LYS A 268 -23.73 7.65 -14.33
CA LYS A 268 -23.62 8.92 -13.59
C LYS A 268 -24.80 9.22 -12.66
N GLN A 269 -26.00 8.73 -12.99
CA GLN A 269 -27.21 8.88 -12.19
C GLN A 269 -27.13 8.16 -10.83
N LEU A 270 -26.43 7.02 -10.75
CA LEU A 270 -26.21 6.28 -9.50
C LEU A 270 -24.99 6.79 -8.72
N ALA A 271 -24.00 7.37 -9.40
CA ALA A 271 -22.93 8.11 -8.71
C ALA A 271 -23.47 9.33 -7.94
N THR A 272 -24.66 9.82 -8.30
CA THR A 272 -25.43 10.87 -7.60
C THR A 272 -26.58 10.33 -6.73
N ASP A 273 -26.66 9.02 -6.49
CA ASP A 273 -27.66 8.44 -5.58
C ASP A 273 -27.20 8.53 -4.12
N SER A 274 -28.02 9.15 -3.26
CA SER A 274 -27.69 9.39 -1.85
C SER A 274 -27.29 8.12 -1.10
N LYS A 275 -27.94 6.98 -1.35
CA LYS A 275 -27.62 5.70 -0.68
C LYS A 275 -26.32 5.09 -1.20
N VAL A 276 -25.98 5.29 -2.47
CA VAL A 276 -24.70 4.84 -3.05
C VAL A 276 -23.55 5.66 -2.47
N VAL A 277 -23.68 7.00 -2.43
CA VAL A 277 -22.64 7.88 -1.87
C VAL A 277 -22.44 7.63 -0.37
N LEU A 278 -23.51 7.41 0.41
CA LEU A 278 -23.41 7.02 1.82
C LEU A 278 -22.80 5.62 2.02
N ALA A 279 -23.00 4.69 1.10
CA ALA A 279 -22.37 3.37 1.15
C ALA A 279 -20.85 3.45 0.89
N CYS A 280 -20.41 4.30 -0.05
CA CYS A 280 -18.99 4.62 -0.23
C CYS A 280 -18.41 5.31 1.02
N GLY A 281 -19.14 6.30 1.55
CA GLY A 281 -18.71 7.15 2.66
C GLY A 281 -18.48 6.41 3.98
N LYS A 282 -19.10 5.24 4.16
CA LYS A 282 -18.85 4.34 5.30
C LYS A 282 -17.47 3.69 5.29
N GLN A 283 -16.80 3.62 4.14
CA GLN A 283 -15.45 3.06 4.01
C GLN A 283 -14.37 4.14 3.97
N ASN A 284 -14.63 5.27 3.32
CA ASN A 284 -13.60 6.27 3.05
C ASN A 284 -14.19 7.69 2.89
N VAL A 285 -13.75 8.62 3.75
CA VAL A 285 -14.09 10.05 3.66
C VAL A 285 -13.87 10.63 2.26
N LYS A 286 -12.88 10.13 1.50
CA LYS A 286 -12.56 10.64 0.16
C LYS A 286 -13.65 10.40 -0.88
N SER A 287 -14.58 9.47 -0.68
CA SER A 287 -15.69 9.31 -1.63
C SER A 287 -16.60 10.54 -1.65
N PHE A 288 -16.67 11.27 -0.53
CA PHE A 288 -17.40 12.52 -0.44
C PHE A 288 -16.74 13.65 -1.26
N GLU A 289 -15.44 13.59 -1.55
CA GLU A 289 -14.75 14.62 -2.38
C GLU A 289 -15.18 14.59 -3.86
N GLN A 290 -15.99 13.60 -4.28
CA GLN A 290 -16.63 13.52 -5.60
C GLN A 290 -18.17 13.68 -5.57
N MET A 291 -18.74 14.18 -4.46
CA MET A 291 -20.17 14.49 -4.37
C MET A 291 -20.60 15.49 -5.46
N ALA A 292 -21.79 15.29 -6.01
CA ALA A 292 -22.48 16.36 -6.73
C ALA A 292 -22.94 17.44 -5.73
N GLU A 293 -22.75 18.70 -6.09
CA GLU A 293 -23.16 19.88 -5.32
C GLU A 293 -24.63 19.84 -4.88
N GLN A 294 -25.49 19.21 -5.70
CA GLN A 294 -26.91 18.96 -5.42
C GLN A 294 -27.14 18.08 -4.18
N LEU A 295 -26.28 17.09 -3.94
CA LEU A 295 -26.33 16.26 -2.73
C LEU A 295 -25.79 17.02 -1.52
N CYS A 296 -24.74 17.82 -1.68
CA CYS A 296 -24.22 18.66 -0.59
C CYS A 296 -25.25 19.68 -0.09
N ALA A 297 -26.24 20.05 -0.91
CA ALA A 297 -27.33 20.95 -0.54
C ALA A 297 -28.53 20.25 0.14
N ASP A 298 -28.59 18.92 0.15
CA ASP A 298 -29.64 18.15 0.85
C ASP A 298 -29.29 18.01 2.33
N ARG A 299 -30.12 18.60 3.20
CA ARG A 299 -29.93 18.61 4.66
C ARG A 299 -29.91 17.21 5.26
N ASP A 300 -30.84 16.34 4.87
CA ASP A 300 -31.05 15.05 5.55
C ASP A 300 -29.93 14.07 5.17
N PHE A 301 -29.54 14.07 3.90
CA PHE A 301 -28.36 13.34 3.44
C PHE A 301 -27.06 13.91 4.03
N MET A 302 -26.91 15.24 4.16
CA MET A 302 -25.76 15.84 4.83
C MET A 302 -25.69 15.45 6.31
N LEU A 303 -26.83 15.34 7.01
CA LEU A 303 -26.91 14.88 8.39
C LEU A 303 -26.45 13.41 8.52
N GLU A 304 -26.87 12.52 7.62
CA GLU A 304 -26.37 11.14 7.58
C GLU A 304 -24.86 11.07 7.24
N ALA A 305 -24.36 11.91 6.33
CA ALA A 305 -22.94 11.95 5.97
C ALA A 305 -22.07 12.50 7.11
N VAL A 306 -22.55 13.52 7.83
CA VAL A 306 -21.92 14.10 9.03
C VAL A 306 -21.84 13.09 10.17
N ARG A 307 -22.89 12.28 10.39
CA ARG A 307 -22.91 11.18 11.36
C ARG A 307 -21.86 10.10 11.10
N LEU A 308 -21.47 9.90 9.84
CA LEU A 308 -20.34 9.04 9.50
C LEU A 308 -19.02 9.76 9.78
N HIS A 309 -18.87 10.99 9.26
CA HIS A 309 -17.62 11.75 9.32
C HIS A 309 -17.88 13.26 9.47
N GLY A 310 -17.76 13.82 10.67
CA GLY A 310 -18.08 15.24 10.95
C GLY A 310 -17.32 16.28 10.09
N LEU A 311 -16.14 15.94 9.56
CA LEU A 311 -15.39 16.82 8.64
C LEU A 311 -16.04 17.00 7.26
N VAL A 312 -17.06 16.21 6.90
CA VAL A 312 -17.83 16.37 5.66
C VAL A 312 -18.58 17.71 5.61
N LEU A 313 -18.81 18.37 6.75
CA LEU A 313 -19.34 19.74 6.85
C LEU A 313 -18.57 20.76 5.98
N ARG A 314 -17.28 20.52 5.69
CA ARG A 314 -16.47 21.30 4.74
C ARG A 314 -17.12 21.43 3.35
N LEU A 315 -17.86 20.41 2.92
CA LEU A 315 -18.49 20.31 1.60
C LEU A 315 -19.93 20.85 1.57
N ALA A 316 -20.50 21.13 2.74
CA ALA A 316 -21.83 21.73 2.86
C ALA A 316 -21.81 23.19 2.37
N PRO A 317 -22.87 23.67 1.71
CA PRO A 317 -23.00 25.09 1.34
C PRO A 317 -23.19 25.97 2.59
N ALA A 318 -22.92 27.27 2.45
CA ALA A 318 -22.92 28.23 3.56
C ALA A 318 -24.22 28.26 4.38
N GLN A 319 -25.36 27.93 3.76
CA GLN A 319 -26.67 27.81 4.42
C GLN A 319 -26.70 26.65 5.44
N LEU A 320 -26.12 25.50 5.10
CA LEU A 320 -26.03 24.34 6.00
C LEU A 320 -24.86 24.47 7.00
N GLN A 321 -23.80 25.22 6.65
CA GLN A 321 -22.77 25.64 7.61
C GLN A 321 -23.29 26.63 8.69
N ALA A 322 -24.51 27.15 8.52
CA ALA A 322 -25.22 27.97 9.50
C ALA A 322 -26.34 27.22 10.26
N ASP A 323 -26.58 25.94 9.93
CA ASP A 323 -27.58 25.10 10.61
C ASP A 323 -27.00 24.59 11.94
N SER A 324 -27.56 25.06 13.06
CA SER A 324 -27.04 24.74 14.39
C SER A 324 -27.13 23.25 14.73
N GLU A 325 -28.17 22.53 14.29
CA GLU A 325 -28.30 21.09 14.55
C GLU A 325 -27.24 20.30 13.78
N LEU A 326 -27.08 20.60 12.47
CA LEU A 326 -26.12 19.91 11.61
C LEU A 326 -24.67 20.15 12.08
N VAL A 327 -24.35 21.39 12.48
CA VAL A 327 -23.00 21.73 12.94
C VAL A 327 -22.73 21.16 14.34
N LEU A 328 -23.72 21.06 15.24
CA LEU A 328 -23.55 20.39 16.53
C LEU A 328 -23.33 18.88 16.38
N GLU A 329 -24.07 18.21 15.48
CA GLU A 329 -23.83 16.79 15.16
C GLU A 329 -22.41 16.59 14.59
N ALA A 330 -21.95 17.50 13.73
CA ALA A 330 -20.59 17.50 13.19
C ALA A 330 -19.52 17.73 14.26
N ALA A 331 -19.76 18.64 15.20
CA ALA A 331 -18.88 18.91 16.33
C ALA A 331 -18.80 17.72 17.30
N GLY A 332 -19.93 17.04 17.57
CA GLY A 332 -19.99 15.85 18.40
C GLY A 332 -19.25 14.65 17.80
N GLN A 333 -19.22 14.52 16.47
CA GLN A 333 -18.37 13.53 15.78
C GLN A 333 -16.91 13.96 15.68
N ASN A 334 -16.63 15.26 15.54
CA ASN A 334 -15.28 15.82 15.50
C ASN A 334 -15.29 17.34 15.74
N TRP A 335 -14.79 17.80 16.90
CA TRP A 335 -14.72 19.24 17.24
C TRP A 335 -14.04 20.10 16.16
N ARG A 336 -13.14 19.52 15.37
CA ARG A 336 -12.45 20.22 14.26
C ARG A 336 -13.34 20.55 13.06
N ALA A 337 -14.56 20.03 13.01
CA ALA A 337 -15.59 20.42 12.05
C ALA A 337 -16.06 21.87 12.28
N LEU A 338 -16.03 22.36 13.54
CA LEU A 338 -16.45 23.71 13.89
C LEU A 338 -15.69 24.80 13.11
N ARG A 339 -14.48 24.54 12.60
CA ARG A 339 -13.77 25.51 11.73
C ARG A 339 -14.58 25.92 10.49
N TYR A 340 -15.49 25.07 10.03
CA TYR A 340 -16.38 25.28 8.88
C TYR A 340 -17.74 25.84 9.28
N ALA A 341 -18.01 26.03 10.57
CA ALA A 341 -19.23 26.66 11.04
C ALA A 341 -19.24 28.17 10.73
N ALA A 342 -20.41 28.68 10.37
CA ALA A 342 -20.63 30.09 10.09
C ALA A 342 -20.17 30.98 11.27
N ALA A 343 -19.58 32.13 10.96
CA ALA A 343 -18.92 32.98 11.95
C ALA A 343 -19.88 33.48 13.06
N HIS A 344 -21.17 33.63 12.77
CA HIS A 344 -22.18 34.01 13.77
C HIS A 344 -22.48 32.88 14.75
N LEU A 345 -22.53 31.61 14.30
CA LEU A 345 -22.66 30.43 15.17
C LEU A 345 -21.48 30.37 16.16
N ARG A 346 -20.27 30.62 15.68
CA ARG A 346 -19.05 30.65 16.51
C ARG A 346 -18.92 31.87 17.42
N ALA A 347 -19.89 32.80 17.35
CA ALA A 347 -20.01 33.97 18.22
C ALA A 347 -21.27 33.92 19.11
N ASP A 348 -22.17 32.96 18.94
CA ASP A 348 -23.28 32.72 19.86
C ASP A 348 -22.81 31.90 21.07
N SER A 349 -22.95 32.47 22.26
CA SER A 349 -22.61 31.81 23.52
C SER A 349 -23.43 30.54 23.73
N ASN A 350 -24.73 30.52 23.37
CA ASN A 350 -25.59 29.36 23.58
C ASN A 350 -25.14 28.18 22.71
N PHE A 351 -24.88 28.43 21.42
CA PHE A 351 -24.33 27.45 20.50
C PHE A 351 -22.96 26.94 20.95
N MET A 352 -22.01 27.82 21.26
CA MET A 352 -20.67 27.40 21.67
C MET A 352 -20.67 26.66 23.01
N LEU A 353 -21.54 27.03 23.95
CA LEU A 353 -21.74 26.31 25.22
C LEU A 353 -22.32 24.90 25.00
N GLN A 354 -23.16 24.69 23.99
CA GLN A 354 -23.58 23.33 23.61
C GLN A 354 -22.43 22.54 22.96
N ALA A 355 -21.66 23.16 22.06
CA ALA A 355 -20.50 22.52 21.43
C ALA A 355 -19.42 22.11 22.46
N VAL A 356 -19.10 23.00 23.41
CA VAL A 356 -18.17 22.75 24.53
C VAL A 356 -18.63 21.62 25.45
N ARG A 357 -19.95 21.44 25.63
CA ARG A 357 -20.50 20.32 26.41
C ARG A 357 -20.33 18.96 25.72
N LEU A 358 -20.23 18.94 24.39
CA LEU A 358 -19.83 17.73 23.64
C LEU A 358 -18.33 17.51 23.83
N ASP A 359 -17.51 18.45 23.37
CA ASP A 359 -16.03 18.40 23.41
C ASP A 359 -15.48 19.78 23.81
N GLY A 360 -14.67 19.84 24.88
CA GLY A 360 -14.11 21.11 25.37
C GLY A 360 -13.24 21.83 24.34
N MET A 361 -12.57 21.09 23.46
CA MET A 361 -11.69 21.64 22.41
C MET A 361 -12.47 22.44 21.36
N ALA A 362 -13.80 22.40 21.36
CA ALA A 362 -14.67 23.31 20.61
C ALA A 362 -14.34 24.79 20.89
N LEU A 363 -13.89 25.13 22.10
CA LEU A 363 -13.53 26.50 22.51
C LEU A 363 -12.49 27.13 21.57
N ALA A 364 -11.58 26.33 20.98
CA ALA A 364 -10.54 26.81 20.05
C ALA A 364 -11.07 27.53 18.80
N PHE A 365 -12.34 27.31 18.42
CA PHE A 365 -12.97 27.94 17.25
C PHE A 365 -13.95 29.08 17.59
N ALA A 366 -14.19 29.35 18.87
CA ALA A 366 -15.05 30.44 19.33
C ALA A 366 -14.46 31.84 19.00
N SER A 367 -15.33 32.85 18.96
CA SER A 367 -14.92 34.26 18.83
C SER A 367 -13.96 34.68 19.94
N GLU A 368 -13.14 35.71 19.71
CA GLU A 368 -12.24 36.23 20.75
C GLU A 368 -13.01 36.74 21.98
N GLU A 369 -14.21 37.26 21.77
CA GLU A 369 -15.13 37.71 22.82
C GLU A 369 -15.58 36.53 23.71
N LEU A 370 -16.01 35.41 23.12
CA LEU A 370 -16.38 34.21 23.87
C LEU A 370 -15.18 33.51 24.52
N ARG A 371 -13.98 33.63 23.94
CA ARG A 371 -12.73 33.15 24.59
C ARG A 371 -12.25 34.08 25.71
N ALA A 372 -12.87 35.25 25.89
CA ALA A 372 -12.69 36.14 27.02
C ALA A 372 -13.79 36.01 28.09
N ASP A 373 -14.82 35.18 27.88
CA ASP A 373 -15.90 34.90 28.83
C ASP A 373 -15.42 33.90 29.92
N PRO A 374 -15.34 34.30 31.20
CA PRO A 374 -14.93 33.39 32.27
C PRO A 374 -15.84 32.17 32.41
N GLU A 375 -17.16 32.32 32.24
CA GLU A 375 -18.12 31.25 32.51
C GLU A 375 -18.08 30.15 31.45
N LEU A 376 -17.89 30.53 30.17
CA LEU A 376 -17.73 29.57 29.08
C LEU A 376 -16.38 28.84 29.17
N VAL A 377 -15.29 29.57 29.45
CA VAL A 377 -13.95 29.00 29.52
C VAL A 377 -13.81 28.04 30.72
N LEU A 378 -14.39 28.38 31.89
CA LEU A 378 -14.40 27.46 33.04
C LEU A 378 -15.29 26.23 32.81
N GLN A 379 -16.43 26.35 32.13
CA GLN A 379 -17.25 25.20 31.73
C GLN A 379 -16.51 24.26 30.76
N ALA A 380 -15.66 24.80 29.88
CA ALA A 380 -14.78 24.01 29.03
C ALA A 380 -13.66 23.33 29.83
N ALA A 381 -12.98 24.09 30.69
CA ALA A 381 -11.83 23.63 31.48
C ALA A 381 -12.18 22.48 32.44
N ASN A 382 -13.43 22.42 32.92
CA ASN A 382 -13.97 21.33 33.75
C ASN A 382 -14.23 20.03 32.95
N ARG A 383 -14.05 20.01 31.62
CA ARG A 383 -14.08 18.79 30.78
C ARG A 383 -12.70 18.42 30.28
N ASP A 384 -11.94 19.40 29.80
CA ASP A 384 -10.54 19.27 29.41
C ASP A 384 -9.82 20.57 29.79
N TRP A 385 -8.84 20.50 30.70
CA TRP A 385 -8.14 21.68 31.19
C TRP A 385 -7.22 22.32 30.13
N GLY A 386 -6.81 21.57 29.10
CA GLY A 386 -5.94 22.07 28.03
C GLY A 386 -6.57 23.22 27.24
N VAL A 387 -7.91 23.32 27.25
CA VAL A 387 -8.65 24.40 26.58
C VAL A 387 -8.33 25.80 27.09
N VAL A 388 -7.76 25.90 28.30
CA VAL A 388 -7.33 27.17 28.91
C VAL A 388 -6.24 27.85 28.05
N GLU A 389 -5.48 27.11 27.24
CA GLU A 389 -4.53 27.67 26.26
C GLU A 389 -5.23 28.59 25.23
N PHE A 390 -6.49 28.29 24.86
CA PHE A 390 -7.25 29.08 23.89
C PHE A 390 -7.92 30.32 24.48
N ALA A 391 -7.89 30.51 25.80
CA ALA A 391 -8.48 31.67 26.47
C ALA A 391 -7.82 32.98 26.03
N ALA A 392 -8.57 34.08 26.06
CA ALA A 392 -8.04 35.39 25.68
C ALA A 392 -6.91 35.80 26.66
N PRO A 393 -5.80 36.40 26.18
CA PRO A 393 -4.69 36.81 27.06
C PRO A 393 -5.07 37.77 28.19
N ARG A 394 -6.20 38.50 28.05
CA ARG A 394 -6.77 39.34 29.11
C ARG A 394 -7.34 38.52 30.28
N LEU A 395 -7.94 37.37 29.97
CA LEU A 395 -8.52 36.45 30.96
C LEU A 395 -7.42 35.64 31.67
N LEU A 396 -6.40 35.20 30.94
CA LEU A 396 -5.17 34.60 31.47
C LEU A 396 -4.31 35.56 32.33
N ALA A 397 -4.61 36.86 32.28
CA ALA A 397 -4.03 37.89 33.12
C ALA A 397 -4.91 38.27 34.34
N ASP A 398 -6.16 37.79 34.41
CA ASP A 398 -7.04 38.02 35.55
C ASP A 398 -6.79 37.04 36.69
N ARG A 399 -6.65 37.59 37.89
CA ARG A 399 -6.33 36.82 39.10
C ARG A 399 -7.53 36.02 39.62
N GLY A 400 -8.76 36.50 39.44
CA GLY A 400 -9.97 35.82 39.89
C GLY A 400 -10.24 34.56 39.07
N PHE A 401 -10.22 34.68 37.74
CA PHE A 401 -10.31 33.57 36.81
C PHE A 401 -9.18 32.56 37.04
N MET A 402 -7.91 33.00 37.09
CA MET A 402 -6.80 32.07 37.23
C MET A 402 -6.84 31.29 38.54
N LEU A 403 -7.28 31.87 39.66
CA LEU A 403 -7.48 31.11 40.91
C LEU A 403 -8.53 30.01 40.77
N GLN A 404 -9.60 30.23 39.99
CA GLN A 404 -10.63 29.21 39.74
C GLN A 404 -10.15 28.13 38.77
N ALA A 405 -9.50 28.51 37.66
CA ALA A 405 -8.94 27.57 36.69
C ALA A 405 -7.85 26.67 37.31
N VAL A 406 -6.98 27.26 38.13
CA VAL A 406 -5.94 26.55 38.89
C VAL A 406 -6.53 25.68 39.99
N GLY A 407 -7.57 26.14 40.69
CA GLY A 407 -8.29 25.37 41.71
C GLY A 407 -9.05 24.16 41.15
N LEU A 408 -9.41 24.16 39.87
CA LEU A 408 -9.87 22.98 39.14
C LEU A 408 -8.69 22.07 38.75
N HIS A 409 -7.65 22.64 38.14
CA HIS A 409 -6.49 21.89 37.64
C HIS A 409 -5.18 22.71 37.76
N GLY A 410 -4.30 22.31 38.69
CA GLY A 410 -3.02 22.99 38.95
C GLY A 410 -2.16 23.33 37.71
N PRO A 411 -2.00 22.41 36.72
CA PRO A 411 -1.26 22.68 35.48
C PRO A 411 -1.76 23.87 34.64
N ALA A 412 -2.99 24.37 34.86
CA ALA A 412 -3.47 25.59 34.22
C ALA A 412 -2.57 26.82 34.47
N LEU A 413 -1.75 26.79 35.52
CA LEU A 413 -0.71 27.79 35.81
C LEU A 413 0.28 27.99 34.65
N ALA A 414 0.48 27.00 33.76
CA ALA A 414 1.31 27.12 32.56
C ALA A 414 0.91 28.31 31.67
N ASN A 415 -0.40 28.49 31.50
CA ASN A 415 -1.00 29.50 30.61
C ASN A 415 -1.15 30.88 31.28
N ALA A 416 -0.92 30.98 32.60
CA ALA A 416 -1.09 32.22 33.35
C ALA A 416 -0.09 33.30 32.91
N ALA A 417 -0.51 34.56 32.96
CA ALA A 417 0.36 35.69 32.69
C ALA A 417 1.57 35.75 33.66
N PRO A 418 2.74 36.30 33.25
CA PRO A 418 3.96 36.23 34.05
C PRO A 418 3.85 36.79 35.48
N HIS A 419 3.04 37.83 35.70
CA HIS A 419 2.80 38.40 37.02
C HIS A 419 1.99 37.47 37.94
N LEU A 420 1.10 36.64 37.39
CA LEU A 420 0.36 35.64 38.17
C LEU A 420 1.21 34.40 38.46
N ARG A 421 2.15 34.04 37.58
CA ARG A 421 3.19 33.03 37.86
C ARG A 421 4.20 33.48 38.93
N ALA A 422 4.24 34.77 39.26
CA ALA A 422 4.94 35.33 40.41
C ALA A 422 4.02 35.61 41.63
N ASP A 423 2.69 35.47 41.51
CA ASP A 423 1.79 35.59 42.65
C ASP A 423 1.84 34.29 43.47
N ARG A 424 2.53 34.37 44.62
CA ARG A 424 2.64 33.28 45.60
C ARG A 424 1.30 32.63 45.96
N THR A 425 0.20 33.38 45.96
CA THR A 425 -1.13 32.85 46.31
C THR A 425 -1.75 32.01 45.18
N VAL A 426 -1.54 32.41 43.92
CA VAL A 426 -1.99 31.63 42.75
C VAL A 426 -1.14 30.36 42.61
N VAL A 427 0.18 30.49 42.78
CA VAL A 427 1.09 29.34 42.71
C VAL A 427 0.88 28.36 43.87
N LEU A 428 0.63 28.83 45.10
CA LEU A 428 0.32 27.94 46.23
C LEU A 428 -0.93 27.09 45.99
N GLU A 429 -1.97 27.66 45.38
CA GLU A 429 -3.17 26.90 45.05
C GLU A 429 -2.91 25.87 43.93
N ALA A 430 -2.09 26.22 42.93
CA ALA A 430 -1.67 25.28 41.88
C ALA A 430 -0.90 24.08 42.45
N VAL A 431 0.05 24.38 43.34
CA VAL A 431 0.92 23.44 44.03
C VAL A 431 0.14 22.46 44.93
N ARG A 432 -1.01 22.89 45.47
CA ARG A 432 -1.94 22.04 46.24
C ARG A 432 -2.74 21.07 45.37
N GLN A 433 -3.15 21.50 44.17
CA GLN A 433 -3.88 20.62 43.24
C GLN A 433 -2.94 19.66 42.50
N SER A 434 -1.71 20.08 42.19
CA SER A 434 -0.63 19.23 41.70
C SER A 434 0.73 19.84 42.02
N GLY A 435 1.60 19.10 42.71
CA GLY A 435 2.90 19.60 43.17
C GLY A 435 3.83 19.99 42.01
N ARG A 436 3.74 19.27 40.88
CA ARG A 436 4.53 19.56 39.67
C ARG A 436 4.19 20.89 39.01
N SER A 437 3.03 21.51 39.30
CA SER A 437 2.69 22.86 38.82
C SER A 437 3.74 23.92 39.18
N LEU A 438 4.58 23.67 40.20
CA LEU A 438 5.78 24.44 40.52
C LEU A 438 6.72 24.65 39.31
N GLU A 439 6.73 23.74 38.33
CA GLU A 439 7.53 23.87 37.10
C GLU A 439 7.12 25.04 36.19
N HIS A 440 5.95 25.64 36.43
CA HIS A 440 5.46 26.83 35.74
C HIS A 440 5.65 28.12 36.56
N ALA A 441 5.93 28.04 37.86
CA ALA A 441 6.11 29.21 38.74
C ALA A 441 7.33 30.07 38.33
N ALA A 442 7.32 31.36 38.70
CA ALA A 442 8.49 32.23 38.57
C ALA A 442 9.66 31.69 39.42
N GLY A 443 10.91 31.90 38.94
CA GLY A 443 12.11 31.34 39.58
C GLY A 443 12.26 31.73 41.05
N GLU A 444 11.88 32.95 41.41
CA GLU A 444 11.86 33.45 42.80
C GLU A 444 11.06 32.51 43.72
N LEU A 445 9.88 32.07 43.30
CA LEU A 445 9.02 31.17 44.08
C LEU A 445 9.55 29.74 44.16
N ARG A 446 10.41 29.32 43.21
CA ARG A 446 11.12 28.03 43.27
C ARG A 446 12.25 27.99 44.31
N THR A 447 12.56 29.14 44.92
CA THR A 447 13.46 29.25 46.08
C THR A 447 12.72 29.43 47.42
N ASP A 448 11.38 29.59 47.43
CA ASP A 448 10.60 29.62 48.66
C ASP A 448 10.52 28.21 49.28
N ARG A 449 11.39 27.98 50.27
CA ARG A 449 11.48 26.74 51.04
C ARG A 449 10.12 26.20 51.50
N ALA A 450 9.19 27.06 51.92
CA ALA A 450 7.89 26.64 52.42
C ALA A 450 6.93 26.23 51.28
N LEU A 451 6.95 26.95 50.15
CA LEU A 451 6.16 26.62 48.97
C LEU A 451 6.62 25.30 48.32
N VAL A 452 7.93 25.07 48.26
CA VAL A 452 8.49 23.83 47.70
C VAL A 452 8.22 22.63 48.63
N LEU A 453 8.18 22.81 49.96
CA LEU A 453 7.76 21.73 50.87
C LEU A 453 6.27 21.39 50.71
N GLU A 454 5.38 22.38 50.57
CA GLU A 454 3.96 22.12 50.23
C GLU A 454 3.84 21.34 48.91
N ALA A 455 4.68 21.66 47.91
CA ALA A 455 4.71 20.93 46.63
C ALA A 455 5.16 19.47 46.78
N ILE A 456 6.11 19.21 47.67
CA ILE A 456 6.63 17.85 47.96
C ILE A 456 5.63 17.05 48.79
N CYS A 457 4.81 17.70 49.64
CA CYS A 457 3.66 17.06 50.29
C CYS A 457 2.62 16.56 49.28
N SER A 458 2.35 17.32 48.21
CA SER A 458 1.47 16.90 47.12
C SER A 458 2.10 15.81 46.26
N GLU A 459 3.31 16.06 45.72
CA GLU A 459 4.03 15.17 44.81
C GLU A 459 5.55 15.23 45.03
N PRO A 460 6.24 14.11 45.35
CA PRO A 460 7.68 14.10 45.61
C PRO A 460 8.53 14.46 44.37
N GLU A 461 7.94 14.42 43.18
CA GLU A 461 8.60 14.82 41.93
C GLU A 461 8.79 16.35 41.83
N ALA A 462 8.04 17.15 42.60
CA ALA A 462 8.16 18.60 42.62
C ALA A 462 9.55 19.10 43.06
N LEU A 463 10.32 18.29 43.81
CA LEU A 463 11.72 18.61 44.13
C LEU A 463 12.60 18.72 42.88
N ALA A 464 12.24 18.12 41.74
CA ALA A 464 12.95 18.33 40.47
C ALA A 464 12.77 19.76 39.93
N CYS A 465 11.59 20.35 40.18
CA CYS A 465 11.16 21.66 39.70
C CYS A 465 11.70 22.82 40.56
N ALA A 466 12.16 22.51 41.77
CA ALA A 466 12.80 23.44 42.70
C ALA A 466 14.16 23.93 42.20
N ASP A 467 14.60 25.09 42.70
CA ASP A 467 15.90 25.65 42.37
C ASP A 467 17.08 24.76 42.79
N GLU A 468 18.19 24.81 42.06
CA GLU A 468 19.39 24.01 42.32
C GLU A 468 19.98 24.26 43.73
N VAL A 469 19.90 25.50 44.24
CA VAL A 469 20.37 25.84 45.60
C VAL A 469 19.59 25.07 46.67
N LEU A 470 18.27 24.95 46.53
CA LEU A 470 17.46 24.13 47.45
C LEU A 470 17.73 22.64 47.24
N ARG A 471 17.88 22.18 45.99
CA ARG A 471 18.18 20.77 45.68
C ARG A 471 19.57 20.34 46.18
N ALA A 472 20.49 21.29 46.42
CA ALA A 472 21.81 21.08 47.00
C ALA A 472 21.87 21.25 48.53
N ASP A 473 20.94 21.98 49.16
CA ASP A 473 20.87 22.08 50.62
C ASP A 473 20.54 20.71 51.25
N ARG A 474 21.53 20.12 51.93
CA ARG A 474 21.39 18.88 52.69
C ARG A 474 20.21 18.93 53.67
N ASP A 475 20.05 20.03 54.39
CA ASP A 475 19.04 20.13 55.45
C ASP A 475 17.65 20.43 54.89
N PHE A 476 17.53 21.02 53.70
CA PHE A 476 16.29 21.01 52.90
C PHE A 476 15.94 19.63 52.38
N VAL A 477 16.88 18.95 51.71
CA VAL A 477 16.62 17.62 51.15
C VAL A 477 16.29 16.63 52.26
N ARG A 478 16.92 16.73 53.45
CA ARG A 478 16.55 15.90 54.62
C ARG A 478 15.14 16.19 55.15
N GLU A 479 14.63 17.40 54.97
CA GLU A 479 13.26 17.79 55.33
C GLU A 479 12.25 17.25 54.31
N ALA A 480 12.51 17.46 53.01
CA ALA A 480 11.75 16.86 51.90
C ALA A 480 11.68 15.32 51.99
N VAL A 481 12.81 14.66 52.26
CA VAL A 481 12.92 13.21 52.40
C VAL A 481 12.17 12.66 53.63
N ARG A 482 11.91 13.49 54.65
CA ARG A 482 11.03 13.12 55.77
C ARG A 482 9.55 13.18 55.42
N LEU A 483 9.15 13.99 54.44
CA LEU A 483 7.79 14.02 53.91
C LEU A 483 7.55 12.80 53.01
N ASP A 484 8.45 12.57 52.05
CA ASP A 484 8.44 11.38 51.18
C ASP A 484 9.87 10.96 50.81
N GLY A 485 10.26 9.72 51.15
CA GLY A 485 11.59 9.20 50.84
C GLY A 485 11.93 9.21 49.34
N ARG A 486 10.92 9.10 48.46
CA ARG A 486 11.07 9.11 46.99
C ARG A 486 11.65 10.43 46.47
N ALA A 487 11.52 11.53 47.22
CA ALA A 487 12.13 12.82 46.88
C ALA A 487 13.66 12.72 46.70
N LEU A 488 14.34 11.77 47.37
CA LEU A 488 15.79 11.55 47.21
C LEU A 488 16.23 11.35 45.75
N ARG A 489 15.34 10.85 44.87
CA ARG A 489 15.57 10.73 43.42
C ARG A 489 15.96 12.05 42.75
N PHE A 490 15.42 13.17 43.23
CA PHE A 490 15.45 14.46 42.53
C PHE A 490 16.39 15.49 43.17
N ALA A 491 16.90 15.22 44.37
CA ALA A 491 17.95 16.00 45.01
C ALA A 491 19.24 16.08 44.15
N ALA A 492 20.13 17.03 44.45
CA ALA A 492 21.46 17.09 43.86
C ALA A 492 22.36 15.94 44.34
N GLU A 493 23.55 15.79 43.76
CA GLU A 493 24.44 14.66 44.08
C GLU A 493 24.99 14.70 45.50
N GLY A 494 25.29 15.89 46.04
CA GLY A 494 25.76 16.07 47.42
C GLY A 494 24.82 15.46 48.47
N PRO A 495 23.53 15.88 48.53
CA PRO A 495 22.56 15.25 49.42
C PRO A 495 22.26 13.77 49.12
N ARG A 496 22.45 13.30 47.87
CA ARG A 496 22.39 11.86 47.54
C ARG A 496 23.61 11.07 48.05
N ALA A 497 24.73 11.73 48.35
CA ALA A 497 25.93 11.16 48.96
C ALA A 497 25.99 11.35 50.50
N ASP A 498 25.08 12.12 51.10
CA ASP A 498 25.01 12.25 52.56
C ASP A 498 24.38 10.99 53.20
N ALA A 499 25.18 10.29 54.01
CA ALA A 499 24.77 9.08 54.70
C ALA A 499 23.59 9.29 55.68
N GLY A 500 23.42 10.50 56.22
CA GLY A 500 22.28 10.85 57.06
C GLY A 500 20.99 10.96 56.25
N VAL A 501 21.00 11.75 55.18
CA VAL A 501 19.87 11.93 54.25
C VAL A 501 19.41 10.59 53.68
N ALA A 502 20.34 9.78 53.17
CA ALA A 502 20.01 8.48 52.58
C ALA A 502 19.49 7.45 53.60
N LEU A 503 19.92 7.52 54.87
CA LEU A 503 19.34 6.69 55.94
C LEU A 503 17.97 7.20 56.43
N GLU A 504 17.66 8.51 56.36
CA GLU A 504 16.29 8.98 56.58
C GLU A 504 15.36 8.51 55.44
N ALA A 505 15.81 8.57 54.18
CA ALA A 505 15.05 8.10 53.03
C ALA A 505 14.68 6.61 53.17
N ALA A 506 15.66 5.78 53.54
CA ALA A 506 15.46 4.34 53.75
C ALA A 506 14.49 3.99 54.90
N LYS A 507 14.21 4.91 55.83
CA LYS A 507 13.16 4.73 56.86
C LYS A 507 11.76 4.97 56.30
N GLN A 508 11.60 5.95 55.41
CA GLN A 508 10.29 6.30 54.83
C GLN A 508 9.94 5.39 53.63
N ASP A 509 10.86 5.22 52.68
CA ASP A 509 10.74 4.24 51.61
C ASP A 509 12.10 3.55 51.38
N TRP A 510 12.17 2.27 51.72
CA TRP A 510 13.37 1.45 51.50
C TRP A 510 13.79 1.40 50.01
N ARG A 511 12.85 1.60 49.07
CA ARG A 511 13.13 1.66 47.63
C ARG A 511 13.83 2.95 47.22
N ALA A 512 13.69 4.04 47.98
CA ALA A 512 14.36 5.31 47.69
C ALA A 512 15.89 5.18 47.75
N LEU A 513 16.40 4.22 48.53
CA LEU A 513 17.84 3.94 48.66
C LEU A 513 18.51 3.65 47.30
N LYS A 514 17.78 3.15 46.29
CA LYS A 514 18.30 2.95 44.93
C LYS A 514 18.87 4.22 44.29
N HIS A 515 18.42 5.39 44.73
CA HIS A 515 18.86 6.71 44.27
C HIS A 515 19.99 7.32 45.11
N ALA A 516 20.36 6.71 46.24
CA ALA A 516 21.56 7.11 46.97
C ALA A 516 22.83 6.83 46.15
N ALA A 517 23.88 7.62 46.39
CA ALA A 517 25.15 7.55 45.69
C ALA A 517 25.74 6.13 45.69
N ARG A 518 26.40 5.76 44.59
CA ARG A 518 26.99 4.42 44.42
C ARG A 518 28.02 4.11 45.50
N GLU A 519 28.74 5.12 45.95
CA GLU A 519 29.73 5.06 47.04
C GLU A 519 29.10 4.61 48.36
N LEU A 520 28.00 5.25 48.80
CA LEU A 520 27.27 4.82 49.99
C LEU A 520 26.79 3.37 49.89
N ARG A 521 26.30 2.96 48.71
CA ARG A 521 25.82 1.59 48.48
C ARG A 521 26.93 0.55 48.28
N ALA A 522 28.18 1.00 48.23
CA ALA A 522 29.38 0.18 48.31
C ALA A 522 30.07 0.25 49.70
N ASP A 523 29.66 1.17 50.60
CA ASP A 523 30.13 1.18 51.98
C ASP A 523 29.38 0.15 52.83
N ARG A 524 30.16 -0.76 53.42
CA ARG A 524 29.71 -1.78 54.36
C ARG A 524 29.11 -1.17 55.63
N GLY A 525 29.67 -0.06 56.13
CA GLY A 525 29.22 0.59 57.36
C GLY A 525 27.85 1.25 57.23
N PHE A 526 27.58 1.84 56.08
CA PHE A 526 26.30 2.40 55.66
C PHE A 526 25.27 1.30 55.38
N MET A 527 25.60 0.31 54.55
CA MET A 527 24.64 -0.76 54.20
C MET A 527 24.22 -1.57 55.42
N LEU A 528 25.10 -1.81 56.40
CA LEU A 528 24.71 -2.46 57.67
C LEU A 528 23.70 -1.63 58.48
N LYS A 529 23.72 -0.29 58.38
CA LYS A 529 22.71 0.58 59.01
C LYS A 529 21.41 0.58 58.23
N ALA A 530 21.46 0.61 56.90
CA ALA A 530 20.27 0.55 56.04
C ALA A 530 19.52 -0.78 56.21
N VAL A 531 20.23 -1.91 56.22
CA VAL A 531 19.65 -3.25 56.41
C VAL A 531 19.01 -3.42 57.79
N ARG A 532 19.56 -2.77 58.82
CA ARG A 532 18.96 -2.72 60.18
C ARG A 532 17.71 -1.84 60.28
N ILE A 533 17.52 -0.90 59.35
CA ILE A 533 16.29 -0.09 59.24
C ILE A 533 15.22 -0.89 58.49
N ASN A 534 15.58 -1.49 57.35
CA ASN A 534 14.72 -2.39 56.60
C ASN A 534 15.57 -3.42 55.82
N GLY A 535 15.35 -4.71 56.08
CA GLY A 535 16.13 -5.80 55.48
C GLY A 535 16.09 -5.85 53.94
N LEU A 536 15.01 -5.37 53.32
CA LEU A 536 14.85 -5.33 51.87
C LEU A 536 15.83 -4.35 51.18
N THR A 537 16.40 -3.39 51.91
CA THR A 537 17.45 -2.49 51.38
C THR A 537 18.69 -3.24 50.89
N PHE A 538 18.93 -4.48 51.36
CA PHE A 538 20.02 -5.35 50.92
C PHE A 538 20.06 -5.51 49.39
N ALA A 539 18.91 -5.51 48.70
CA ALA A 539 18.84 -5.62 47.25
C ALA A 539 19.61 -4.51 46.48
N PHE A 540 19.81 -3.34 47.12
CA PHE A 540 20.51 -2.20 46.51
C PHE A 540 22.02 -2.15 46.80
N ALA A 541 22.55 -3.09 47.59
CA ALA A 541 23.98 -3.26 47.81
C ALA A 541 24.73 -3.44 46.48
N LEU A 542 25.97 -2.93 46.41
CA LEU A 542 26.84 -3.01 45.23
C LEU A 542 28.13 -3.80 45.51
N GLY A 543 28.67 -4.44 44.47
CA GLY A 543 29.89 -5.25 44.57
C GLY A 543 29.77 -6.41 45.56
N ASP A 544 30.87 -6.69 46.24
CA ASP A 544 31.04 -7.83 47.16
C ASP A 544 30.07 -7.79 48.36
N LEU A 545 29.45 -6.64 48.65
CA LEU A 545 28.41 -6.55 49.69
C LEU A 545 27.17 -7.39 49.40
N ARG A 546 26.94 -7.80 48.14
CA ARG A 546 25.88 -8.73 47.74
C ARG A 546 26.10 -10.16 48.21
N THR A 547 27.32 -10.52 48.63
CA THR A 547 27.68 -11.85 49.14
C THR A 547 28.21 -11.82 50.57
N ASP A 548 28.24 -10.65 51.23
CA ASP A 548 28.68 -10.51 52.63
C ASP A 548 27.74 -11.29 53.58
N PRO A 549 28.25 -12.32 54.30
CA PRO A 549 27.41 -13.14 55.16
C PRO A 549 26.82 -12.39 56.37
N GLY A 550 27.44 -11.29 56.78
CA GLY A 550 26.95 -10.44 57.86
C GLY A 550 25.77 -9.58 57.44
N LEU A 551 25.82 -8.98 56.25
CA LEU A 551 24.68 -8.26 55.67
C LEU A 551 23.48 -9.18 55.42
N LEU A 552 23.72 -10.38 54.87
CA LEU A 552 22.70 -11.41 54.70
C LEU A 552 22.07 -11.85 56.03
N LEU A 553 22.89 -12.09 57.06
CA LEU A 553 22.40 -12.50 58.38
C LEU A 553 21.63 -11.38 59.11
N GLU A 554 21.98 -10.12 58.90
CA GLU A 554 21.21 -8.98 59.44
C GLU A 554 19.91 -8.76 58.67
N SER A 555 19.87 -8.96 57.34
CA SER A 555 18.63 -8.79 56.55
C SER A 555 17.58 -9.85 56.91
N SER A 556 18.00 -11.09 57.21
CA SER A 556 17.11 -12.16 57.68
C SER A 556 16.53 -11.97 59.09
N LYS A 557 16.90 -10.90 59.81
CA LYS A 557 16.35 -10.54 61.12
C LYS A 557 15.25 -9.47 61.06
N GLY A 558 14.97 -8.92 59.87
CA GLY A 558 13.87 -7.99 59.65
C GLY A 558 12.48 -8.65 59.73
N PRO A 559 11.39 -7.86 59.63
CA PRO A 559 10.03 -8.38 59.62
C PRO A 559 9.76 -9.21 58.34
N MET A 560 9.87 -10.52 58.44
CA MET A 560 9.62 -11.47 57.35
C MET A 560 8.11 -11.76 57.20
N SER A 561 7.38 -10.86 56.53
CA SER A 561 6.00 -11.10 56.06
C SER A 561 5.85 -11.05 54.54
N ASP A 562 6.62 -10.19 53.85
CA ASP A 562 6.33 -9.76 52.47
C ASP A 562 7.33 -10.32 51.43
N LEU A 563 7.90 -11.50 51.67
CA LEU A 563 8.87 -12.14 50.77
C LEU A 563 8.18 -13.10 49.77
N ASP A 564 7.97 -12.64 48.53
CA ASP A 564 7.78 -13.56 47.40
C ASP A 564 9.17 -14.11 46.97
N PRO A 565 9.41 -15.43 47.05
CA PRO A 565 10.70 -16.03 46.68
C PRO A 565 11.02 -15.95 45.17
N ARG A 566 10.12 -15.42 44.32
CA ARG A 566 10.30 -15.32 42.86
C ARG A 566 11.08 -14.09 42.40
N VAL A 567 11.43 -13.17 43.30
CA VAL A 567 12.13 -11.91 42.98
C VAL A 567 13.67 -12.05 43.04
N PHE A 568 14.19 -13.20 43.46
CA PHE A 568 15.62 -13.39 43.74
C PHE A 568 16.28 -14.46 42.87
N ASP A 569 16.96 -14.02 41.79
CA ASP A 569 18.01 -14.82 41.15
C ASP A 569 19.24 -14.93 42.06
N LEU A 570 19.16 -15.88 43.02
CA LEU A 570 20.29 -16.26 43.85
C LEU A 570 21.29 -17.12 43.05
N PRO A 571 22.59 -16.76 43.00
CA PRO A 571 23.62 -17.62 42.42
C PRO A 571 23.64 -19.00 43.08
N THR A 572 23.50 -20.05 42.27
CA THR A 572 23.43 -21.44 42.72
C THR A 572 24.79 -21.93 43.25
N GLY A 573 25.06 -21.79 44.56
CA GLY A 573 26.38 -22.14 45.07
C GLY A 573 26.65 -22.19 46.58
N VAL A 574 25.64 -22.12 47.48
CA VAL A 574 25.88 -22.26 48.93
C VAL A 574 24.97 -23.35 49.54
N PRO A 575 25.51 -24.42 50.14
CA PRO A 575 24.68 -25.51 50.70
C PRO A 575 23.87 -25.09 51.93
N VAL A 576 22.55 -25.03 51.81
CA VAL A 576 21.60 -24.78 52.92
C VAL A 576 21.44 -26.05 53.79
N ALA A 577 22.55 -26.55 54.32
CA ALA A 577 22.66 -27.88 54.96
C ALA A 577 23.42 -27.87 56.30
N GLN A 578 23.84 -26.69 56.81
CA GLN A 578 24.56 -26.56 58.09
C GLN A 578 23.89 -25.62 59.13
N LEU A 579 22.62 -25.25 58.92
CA LEU A 579 21.81 -24.49 59.89
C LEU A 579 20.71 -25.33 60.58
N SER A 580 20.81 -26.66 60.51
CA SER A 580 19.78 -27.62 60.96
C SER A 580 20.16 -28.36 62.25
N ARG A 581 20.52 -27.65 63.33
CA ARG A 581 20.81 -28.31 64.63
C ARG A 581 20.47 -27.54 65.91
N ALA A 582 19.34 -26.82 65.94
CA ALA A 582 18.87 -26.12 67.14
C ALA A 582 17.33 -26.04 67.31
N ALA A 583 16.56 -27.06 66.93
CA ALA A 583 15.14 -27.19 67.30
C ALA A 583 14.69 -28.65 67.38
N GLY A 584 14.02 -29.03 68.48
CA GLY A 584 13.29 -30.31 68.62
C GLY A 584 11.82 -30.18 68.19
N PRO A 585 11.08 -31.29 68.02
CA PRO A 585 9.83 -31.28 67.26
C PRO A 585 8.54 -31.25 68.11
N THR A 586 7.51 -30.52 67.65
CA THR A 586 6.11 -30.70 68.08
C THR A 586 5.11 -30.51 66.92
N THR A 587 4.50 -31.63 66.51
CA THR A 587 3.08 -31.79 66.11
C THR A 587 2.39 -30.79 65.17
N SER A 588 2.34 -31.19 63.89
CA SER A 588 1.16 -31.21 63.00
C SER A 588 -0.22 -30.81 63.56
N SER A 589 -0.96 -29.98 62.78
CA SER A 589 -2.38 -30.20 62.46
C SER A 589 -2.76 -29.58 61.10
N MET A 590 -3.92 -29.95 60.54
CA MET A 590 -4.41 -29.54 59.21
C MET A 590 -5.42 -28.38 59.28
N ILE A 591 -5.63 -27.69 58.14
CA ILE A 591 -6.93 -27.32 57.49
C ILE A 591 -6.59 -26.35 56.33
N GLN A 592 -6.62 -26.76 55.06
CA GLN A 592 -7.78 -26.82 54.16
C GLN A 592 -8.56 -25.50 53.98
N GLY A 593 -8.35 -24.79 52.85
CA GLY A 593 -9.12 -23.62 52.43
C GLY A 593 -8.92 -23.32 50.94
N ARG A 594 -10.01 -23.05 50.20
CA ARG A 594 -10.01 -22.97 48.72
C ARG A 594 -9.43 -21.67 48.15
N VAL A 595 -8.89 -21.77 46.94
CA VAL A 595 -8.51 -20.66 46.05
C VAL A 595 -9.75 -20.01 45.41
N SER A 596 -9.77 -18.68 45.29
CA SER A 596 -10.68 -17.96 44.38
C SER A 596 -10.12 -16.60 43.94
N GLY A 597 -9.80 -16.46 42.64
CA GLY A 597 -9.75 -15.18 41.90
C GLY A 597 -8.63 -14.17 42.24
N LEU A 598 -7.58 -14.11 41.41
CA LEU A 598 -7.45 -13.15 40.29
C LEU A 598 -6.09 -13.34 39.54
N PRO A 599 -5.97 -13.00 38.23
CA PRO A 599 -4.76 -13.25 37.44
C PRO A 599 -3.95 -12.00 37.02
N LEU A 600 -2.66 -12.23 36.71
CA LEU A 600 -1.83 -11.53 35.71
C LEU A 600 -1.80 -9.98 35.70
N MET A 601 -0.84 -9.39 36.43
CA MET A 601 0.01 -8.25 35.95
C MET A 601 1.25 -8.10 36.85
N ALA A 602 2.33 -8.88 36.59
CA ALA A 602 3.60 -8.77 37.34
C ALA A 602 4.80 -9.47 36.66
N PHE A 603 5.08 -9.20 35.37
CA PHE A 603 6.29 -9.73 34.71
C PHE A 603 6.78 -8.81 33.56
N ALA A 604 7.30 -7.62 33.90
CA ALA A 604 7.82 -6.66 32.92
C ALA A 604 8.86 -5.65 33.50
N GLU A 605 9.67 -6.03 34.49
CA GLU A 605 10.65 -5.10 35.09
C GLU A 605 12.02 -5.74 35.43
N LEU A 606 12.54 -6.56 34.50
CA LEU A 606 13.92 -7.05 34.51
C LEU A 606 14.60 -6.76 33.15
N ALA A 607 15.18 -5.57 33.04
CA ALA A 607 16.04 -5.16 31.92
C ALA A 607 17.18 -4.27 32.45
N PRO A 608 18.43 -4.41 31.96
CA PRO A 608 19.55 -3.56 32.35
C PRO A 608 19.54 -2.19 31.63
N ASN A 609 20.25 -1.22 32.18
CA ASN A 609 20.49 0.08 31.52
C ASN A 609 21.18 -0.09 30.15
N PRO A 610 20.71 0.58 29.09
CA PRO A 610 21.37 0.61 27.79
C PRO A 610 22.35 1.80 27.67
N ASP A 611 23.49 1.73 28.35
CA ASP A 611 24.62 2.67 28.20
C ASP A 611 25.93 1.91 27.87
N ASP A 612 25.89 1.03 26.86
CA ASP A 612 27.09 0.57 26.15
C ASP A 612 26.73 0.06 24.74
N LEU A 613 27.69 0.10 23.81
CA LEU A 613 27.44 -0.07 22.36
C LEU A 613 27.28 -1.54 21.93
N GLY A 614 26.12 -1.92 21.36
CA GLY A 614 25.92 -3.27 20.80
C GLY A 614 24.55 -3.60 20.17
N SER A 615 23.73 -2.62 19.80
CA SER A 615 22.27 -2.76 19.65
C SER A 615 21.73 -2.80 18.21
N GLN A 616 22.10 -3.80 17.40
CA GLN A 616 21.27 -4.22 16.25
C GLN A 616 21.07 -5.74 16.11
N GLU A 617 22.10 -6.57 16.31
CA GLU A 617 21.95 -8.02 16.11
C GLU A 617 21.03 -8.69 17.15
N LEU A 618 21.16 -8.35 18.44
CA LEU A 618 20.37 -8.95 19.52
C LEU A 618 18.85 -8.70 19.38
N LEU A 619 18.46 -7.52 18.90
CA LEU A 619 17.05 -7.20 18.63
C LEU A 619 16.48 -8.08 17.49
N SER A 620 17.32 -8.41 16.50
CA SER A 620 16.96 -9.25 15.35
C SER A 620 16.81 -10.74 15.69
N MET A 621 17.39 -11.19 16.82
CA MET A 621 17.22 -12.56 17.34
C MET A 621 15.92 -12.70 18.14
N ALA A 622 15.62 -11.74 19.02
CA ALA A 622 14.40 -11.76 19.83
C ALA A 622 13.12 -11.75 18.98
N LEU A 623 13.08 -10.90 17.93
CA LEU A 623 11.92 -10.75 17.04
C LEU A 623 11.68 -11.93 16.08
N ARG A 624 12.45 -13.03 16.16
CA ARG A 624 12.24 -14.24 15.34
C ARG A 624 11.59 -15.42 16.09
N GLN A 625 11.37 -15.33 17.41
CA GLN A 625 10.80 -16.44 18.19
C GLN A 625 9.31 -16.28 18.58
N LEU A 626 8.72 -15.10 18.39
CA LEU A 626 7.29 -14.87 18.68
C LEU A 626 6.50 -14.63 17.38
N GLY A 627 6.07 -15.71 16.76
CA GLY A 627 5.22 -15.70 15.57
C GLY A 627 3.72 -15.74 15.88
N ALA A 628 2.96 -15.09 15.01
CA ALA A 628 1.50 -15.23 14.76
C ALA A 628 0.48 -14.62 15.75
N VAL A 629 -0.13 -13.51 15.27
CA VAL A 629 -1.57 -13.15 15.32
C VAL A 629 -2.24 -12.90 16.70
N GLY A 630 -2.90 -11.76 16.95
CA GLY A 630 -3.08 -10.56 16.11
C GLY A 630 -4.15 -9.56 16.62
N ASN A 631 -4.43 -8.55 15.78
CA ASN A 631 -5.43 -7.46 15.91
C ASN A 631 -5.21 -6.30 16.92
N ASN A 632 -5.26 -5.08 16.36
CA ASN A 632 -5.78 -3.79 16.87
C ASN A 632 -5.29 -3.25 18.24
N GLY A 633 -4.55 -2.11 18.25
CA GLY A 633 -4.04 -1.55 19.52
C GLY A 633 -3.57 -0.09 19.64
N SER A 634 -3.60 0.77 18.61
CA SER A 634 -3.45 2.26 18.73
C SER A 634 -2.11 2.85 19.28
N ILE A 635 -2.14 4.15 19.61
CA ILE A 635 -1.13 5.00 20.31
C ILE A 635 0.13 5.42 19.52
N ARG A 636 0.15 6.72 19.14
CA ARG A 636 1.38 7.54 19.06
C ARG A 636 1.63 8.19 20.42
N PRO A 637 2.88 8.37 20.88
CA PRO A 637 3.20 9.28 21.98
C PRO A 637 3.08 10.76 21.53
N PRO A 638 2.81 11.70 22.46
CA PRO A 638 2.70 13.14 22.17
C PRO A 638 4.07 13.85 22.10
N GLY A 639 4.08 14.96 21.37
CA GLY A 639 5.29 15.64 20.90
C GLY A 639 6.20 16.32 21.94
N VAL A 640 7.43 16.53 21.49
CA VAL A 640 8.24 17.72 21.75
C VAL A 640 8.23 18.53 20.44
N LEU A 641 8.31 19.87 20.53
CA LEU A 641 8.28 20.74 19.35
C LEU A 641 9.55 20.56 18.51
N ASP A 642 9.38 20.29 17.22
CA ASP A 642 10.33 20.69 16.19
C ASP A 642 9.80 21.99 15.58
N ALA A 643 10.64 23.03 15.50
CA ALA A 643 10.21 24.39 15.17
C ALA A 643 11.04 24.99 14.02
N ALA A 644 10.78 24.53 12.80
CA ALA A 644 11.30 25.12 11.57
C ALA A 644 10.38 24.82 10.38
N LEU A 645 10.30 25.79 9.45
CA LEU A 645 9.53 25.74 8.18
C LEU A 645 7.99 25.70 8.39
N ASP A 646 7.15 26.52 7.75
CA ASP A 646 7.35 27.27 6.50
C ASP A 646 7.07 28.78 6.64
N THR A 647 7.95 29.60 6.04
CA THR A 647 7.58 30.90 5.49
C THR A 647 8.32 31.10 4.17
N LEU A 648 7.63 31.72 3.20
CA LEU A 648 8.16 32.17 1.90
C LEU A 648 8.68 31.06 0.94
N HIS A 649 7.86 30.75 -0.05
CA HIS A 649 8.36 30.79 -1.43
C HIS A 649 7.33 31.38 -2.39
N LEU A 650 7.67 32.56 -2.92
CA LEU A 650 7.13 33.08 -4.18
C LEU A 650 8.31 33.56 -5.03
N SER A 651 8.15 33.40 -6.35
CA SER A 651 9.00 33.91 -7.43
C SER A 651 10.41 33.32 -7.70
N SER A 652 10.54 32.88 -8.96
CA SER A 652 11.68 33.03 -9.89
C SER A 652 12.95 32.17 -9.81
N ASN A 653 13.10 31.36 -10.88
CA ASN A 653 14.23 31.33 -11.83
C ASN A 653 15.67 31.50 -11.32
N ALA A 654 16.49 30.44 -11.44
CA ALA A 654 17.63 30.44 -12.37
C ALA A 654 18.23 29.02 -12.58
N VAL A 655 18.74 28.80 -13.79
CA VAL A 655 19.67 27.71 -14.18
C VAL A 655 21.07 28.36 -14.26
N PRO A 656 22.15 27.78 -13.68
CA PRO A 656 23.07 27.01 -14.54
C PRO A 656 23.95 25.90 -13.89
N HIS A 657 24.10 24.82 -14.66
CA HIS A 657 25.33 24.07 -15.02
C HIS A 657 26.43 23.62 -14.03
N HIS A 658 26.99 22.45 -14.39
CA HIS A 658 28.24 21.79 -13.95
C HIS A 658 28.27 21.22 -12.51
N GLY A 659 28.91 20.06 -12.27
CA GLY A 659 29.48 19.11 -13.24
C GLY A 659 30.32 18.01 -12.58
N ASP A 660 30.41 16.85 -13.23
CA ASP A 660 31.27 15.68 -12.93
C ASP A 660 31.09 14.97 -11.55
N ALA A 661 31.46 13.69 -11.37
CA ALA A 661 31.51 12.55 -12.31
C ALA A 661 31.71 11.22 -11.55
N ARG A 662 31.47 10.10 -12.26
CA ARG A 662 31.94 8.70 -12.04
C ARG A 662 31.02 7.73 -11.28
N HIS A 663 30.49 6.78 -12.06
CA HIS A 663 30.34 5.32 -11.84
C HIS A 663 29.62 4.80 -10.55
N THR A 664 28.76 3.78 -10.61
CA THR A 664 28.78 2.62 -11.53
C THR A 664 27.43 2.26 -12.20
N ARG A 665 27.56 1.47 -13.29
CA ARG A 665 26.59 0.51 -13.88
C ARG A 665 25.67 -0.19 -12.85
N ARG A 666 24.51 -0.76 -13.19
CA ARG A 666 23.74 -1.05 -14.44
C ARG A 666 22.26 -1.24 -14.01
N GLU A 667 21.22 -1.39 -14.83
CA GLU A 667 21.09 -1.80 -16.24
C GLU A 667 19.79 -1.16 -16.83
N ALA A 668 19.64 -1.09 -18.16
CA ALA A 668 18.44 -0.53 -18.80
C ALA A 668 18.11 -1.25 -20.11
N GLY A 669 16.82 -1.34 -20.44
CA GLY A 669 16.33 -1.97 -21.67
C GLY A 669 14.94 -1.45 -22.04
N HIS A 670 14.89 -0.35 -22.79
CA HIS A 670 13.67 0.09 -23.46
C HIS A 670 13.47 -0.70 -24.76
N PHE A 671 12.22 -1.01 -25.10
CA PHE A 671 11.87 -1.44 -26.46
C PHE A 671 11.64 -0.21 -27.33
N ASP A 672 12.28 -0.18 -28.49
CA ASP A 672 11.71 0.41 -29.71
C ASP A 672 12.46 -0.17 -30.92
N ASN A 673 11.73 -0.45 -32.00
CA ASN A 673 12.33 -0.93 -33.25
C ASN A 673 11.40 -0.64 -34.44
N VAL A 674 11.86 0.21 -35.35
CA VAL A 674 11.21 0.50 -36.64
C VAL A 674 12.17 0.10 -37.75
N HIS A 675 11.62 -0.40 -38.87
CA HIS A 675 12.42 -0.86 -40.01
C HIS A 675 13.36 0.21 -40.57
N SER A 676 14.56 -0.22 -40.95
CA SER A 676 15.17 0.21 -42.21
C SER A 676 16.05 -0.92 -42.75
N ALA A 677 16.21 -0.96 -44.07
CA ALA A 677 17.16 -1.81 -44.77
C ALA A 677 17.91 -0.95 -45.78
N ASP A 678 19.24 -0.95 -45.72
CA ASP A 678 20.08 -0.19 -46.65
C ASP A 678 20.55 -1.07 -47.80
N CYS A 679 20.20 -0.67 -49.02
CA CYS A 679 20.84 -1.09 -50.25
C CYS A 679 20.66 0.03 -51.28
N GLY A 680 21.73 0.62 -51.79
CA GLY A 680 21.67 1.74 -52.72
C GLY A 680 22.69 1.64 -53.84
N THR A 681 22.34 2.18 -55.02
CA THR A 681 23.15 2.99 -55.97
C THR A 681 22.57 2.92 -57.39
N ALA A 682 21.94 4.01 -57.87
CA ALA A 682 21.76 4.45 -59.27
C ALA A 682 20.92 5.75 -59.21
N GLU A 683 21.49 6.94 -59.36
CA GLU A 683 21.85 7.67 -60.60
C GLU A 683 20.68 8.40 -61.30
N ALA A 684 20.86 9.73 -61.46
CA ALA A 684 20.08 10.71 -62.25
C ALA A 684 18.56 10.90 -61.95
N GLY A 685 17.98 12.10 -62.02
CA GLY A 685 18.56 13.45 -62.14
C GLY A 685 17.63 14.46 -62.85
N LYS A 686 17.57 15.72 -62.35
CA LYS A 686 16.75 16.86 -62.86
C LYS A 686 15.22 16.67 -62.71
N LEU A 687 14.33 17.68 -62.72
CA LEU A 687 14.30 19.14 -62.42
C LEU A 687 12.80 19.53 -62.37
N THR A 688 12.45 20.73 -61.85
CA THR A 688 11.15 21.45 -62.00
C THR A 688 9.88 20.71 -61.51
N VAL A 689 9.10 21.23 -60.55
CA VAL A 689 8.22 22.43 -60.60
C VAL A 689 7.15 22.31 -61.70
N ASP A 690 5.88 22.09 -61.30
CA ASP A 690 4.84 23.14 -61.37
C ASP A 690 3.57 22.80 -60.55
N GLU A 691 2.60 23.73 -60.49
CA GLU A 691 1.41 23.70 -59.62
C GLU A 691 0.13 23.07 -60.24
N CYS A 692 -0.94 22.98 -59.42
CA CYS A 692 -2.37 23.00 -59.81
C CYS A 692 -2.93 21.77 -60.55
N LYS A 693 -4.25 21.49 -60.58
CA LYS A 693 -5.39 21.69 -59.65
C LYS A 693 -6.62 20.93 -60.23
N CYS A 694 -7.67 20.78 -59.41
CA CYS A 694 -9.07 20.55 -59.81
C CYS A 694 -9.55 19.18 -60.36
N GLU A 695 -10.76 18.86 -59.91
CA GLU A 695 -11.86 18.13 -60.58
C GLU A 695 -11.77 16.61 -60.82
N GLY A 696 -12.95 15.99 -60.76
CA GLY A 696 -13.17 14.55 -60.82
C GLY A 696 -14.06 14.11 -61.99
N PRO A 697 -15.16 13.41 -61.70
CA PRO A 697 -15.12 11.95 -61.75
C PRO A 697 -15.63 11.36 -63.07
N ARG A 698 -15.30 10.09 -63.32
CA ARG A 698 -15.89 9.29 -64.42
C ARG A 698 -16.48 7.98 -63.91
N THR A 699 -17.50 7.52 -64.62
CA THR A 699 -18.38 6.41 -64.23
C THR A 699 -18.41 5.32 -65.30
N LEU A 700 -18.93 4.13 -64.92
CA LEU A 700 -19.51 3.09 -65.79
C LEU A 700 -18.60 2.40 -66.83
N LYS A 701 -18.46 1.07 -66.71
CA LYS A 701 -19.24 0.13 -67.54
C LYS A 701 -19.13 -1.33 -67.07
N MET A 702 -20.11 -2.15 -67.48
CA MET A 702 -20.11 -3.62 -67.34
C MET A 702 -19.77 -4.32 -68.66
N ALA A 703 -19.30 -5.57 -68.56
CA ALA A 703 -19.42 -6.63 -69.57
C ALA A 703 -19.32 -8.01 -68.89
N GLY A 704 -19.86 -9.06 -69.53
CA GLY A 704 -19.79 -10.47 -69.10
C GLY A 704 -20.53 -11.37 -70.12
N THR A 705 -20.51 -12.71 -69.97
CA THR A 705 -21.31 -13.64 -70.81
C THR A 705 -21.33 -15.10 -70.29
N SER A 706 -22.37 -15.88 -70.72
CA SER A 706 -22.62 -17.33 -70.49
C SER A 706 -22.89 -17.76 -69.03
N GLY A 707 -23.78 -18.70 -68.69
CA GLY A 707 -24.78 -19.52 -69.40
C GLY A 707 -25.74 -20.19 -68.35
N THR A 708 -26.80 -20.96 -68.65
CA THR A 708 -27.40 -21.41 -69.92
C THR A 708 -28.89 -21.84 -69.70
N ALA A 709 -29.51 -22.57 -70.65
CA ALA A 709 -30.90 -23.08 -70.67
C ALA A 709 -31.21 -24.20 -69.62
N THR A 710 -32.45 -24.59 -69.25
CA THR A 710 -33.70 -24.77 -70.06
C THR A 710 -35.04 -24.73 -69.28
N GLN A 711 -36.09 -24.19 -69.93
CA GLN A 711 -37.53 -24.61 -69.97
C GLN A 711 -38.41 -24.86 -68.71
N ARG A 712 -39.60 -24.20 -68.71
CA ARG A 712 -40.98 -24.73 -68.48
C ARG A 712 -41.43 -25.23 -67.09
N GLU A 713 -42.72 -25.23 -66.72
CA GLU A 713 -43.91 -24.37 -67.02
C GLU A 713 -45.00 -24.67 -65.95
N GLU A 714 -46.06 -23.84 -65.86
CA GLU A 714 -47.39 -24.11 -65.25
C GLU A 714 -47.56 -24.59 -63.76
N THR A 715 -47.98 -23.64 -62.90
CA THR A 715 -49.22 -23.59 -62.06
C THR A 715 -49.99 -24.82 -61.53
N VAL A 716 -50.80 -24.58 -60.47
CA VAL A 716 -51.82 -25.44 -59.75
C VAL A 716 -51.26 -26.07 -58.46
N SER A 717 -51.70 -25.81 -57.20
CA SER A 717 -53.01 -25.65 -56.50
C SER A 717 -53.76 -27.00 -56.25
N VAL A 718 -54.60 -27.26 -55.22
CA VAL A 718 -55.38 -26.48 -54.24
C VAL A 718 -55.60 -27.29 -52.91
N SER A 719 -55.93 -26.63 -51.78
CA SER A 719 -56.76 -27.09 -50.61
C SER A 719 -56.34 -28.31 -49.76
N SER A 720 -56.38 -28.27 -48.42
CA SER A 720 -57.57 -28.18 -47.52
C SER A 720 -57.24 -27.40 -46.20
N ALA A 721 -58.12 -26.63 -45.53
CA ALA A 721 -59.50 -26.82 -45.01
C ALA A 721 -59.55 -27.77 -43.77
N THR A 722 -60.21 -27.47 -42.64
CA THR A 722 -61.33 -26.57 -42.28
C THR A 722 -61.11 -25.83 -40.93
N SER A 723 -62.14 -25.33 -40.22
CA SER A 723 -62.61 -23.92 -40.29
C SER A 723 -63.55 -23.48 -39.13
N ALA A 724 -63.32 -22.32 -38.50
CA ALA A 724 -64.25 -21.60 -37.60
C ALA A 724 -63.98 -20.07 -37.73
N CYS A 725 -64.92 -19.19 -38.09
CA CYS A 725 -66.00 -18.59 -37.28
C CYS A 725 -65.50 -17.86 -36.01
N SER A 726 -65.87 -16.60 -35.69
CA SER A 726 -66.80 -15.60 -36.28
C SER A 726 -66.75 -14.32 -35.39
N THR A 727 -67.08 -13.06 -35.71
CA THR A 727 -67.58 -12.22 -36.84
C THR A 727 -67.60 -10.75 -36.34
N ALA A 728 -67.63 -9.62 -37.08
CA ALA A 728 -67.50 -9.26 -38.51
C ALA A 728 -67.42 -7.71 -38.65
N CYS A 729 -67.12 -7.20 -39.88
CA CYS A 729 -67.47 -5.86 -40.42
C CYS A 729 -66.78 -4.59 -39.84
N THR A 730 -66.44 -3.53 -40.62
CA THR A 730 -66.35 -3.32 -42.09
C THR A 730 -65.60 -2.01 -42.44
N LYS A 731 -65.07 -1.95 -43.67
CA LYS A 731 -64.74 -0.75 -44.48
C LYS A 731 -63.50 0.08 -44.11
N ALA A 732 -63.04 0.82 -45.11
CA ALA A 732 -61.79 1.59 -45.17
C ALA A 732 -62.05 2.99 -45.78
N ASP A 733 -60.99 3.59 -46.32
CA ASP A 733 -60.95 4.61 -47.40
C ASP A 733 -60.79 6.12 -47.07
N TYR A 734 -59.74 6.66 -47.71
CA TYR A 734 -59.62 7.99 -48.36
C TYR A 734 -59.73 9.31 -47.57
N SER A 735 -58.53 9.89 -47.33
CA SER A 735 -58.02 11.16 -47.91
C SER A 735 -58.73 12.53 -47.73
N TYR A 736 -57.90 13.60 -47.67
CA TYR A 736 -58.25 15.04 -47.70
C TYR A 736 -59.12 15.54 -46.53
N SER A 737 -59.23 16.84 -46.24
CA SER A 737 -58.24 17.94 -46.14
C SER A 737 -58.92 19.18 -45.52
N THR A 738 -58.14 20.15 -45.02
CA THR A 738 -58.52 21.59 -44.78
C THR A 738 -59.69 21.92 -43.83
N GLY A 739 -59.62 23.05 -43.11
CA GLY A 739 -60.82 23.64 -42.47
C GLY A 739 -60.63 24.42 -41.17
N VAL A 740 -60.03 25.62 -41.23
CA VAL A 740 -60.07 26.62 -40.14
C VAL A 740 -61.31 27.52 -40.34
N PRO A 741 -62.18 27.69 -39.33
CA PRO A 741 -62.26 28.96 -38.55
C PRO A 741 -62.63 28.69 -37.04
N SER A 742 -62.88 29.64 -36.13
CA SER A 742 -63.05 31.11 -36.17
C SER A 742 -62.48 31.79 -34.90
N THR A 743 -62.48 33.13 -34.87
CA THR A 743 -62.06 34.02 -33.75
C THR A 743 -63.23 34.72 -33.03
N ARG A 744 -63.02 35.14 -31.76
CA ARG A 744 -63.51 36.42 -31.15
C ARG A 744 -62.55 36.85 -30.02
N GLU A 745 -62.02 38.09 -30.00
CA GLU A 745 -62.54 39.31 -29.32
C GLU A 745 -62.62 39.13 -27.78
N VAL A 746 -62.05 39.98 -26.89
CA VAL A 746 -61.83 41.45 -26.87
C VAL A 746 -60.50 41.87 -26.15
N ALA A 747 -60.04 43.11 -26.38
CA ALA A 747 -58.89 43.85 -25.80
C ALA A 747 -58.96 44.11 -24.25
N THR A 748 -58.04 44.80 -23.52
CA THR A 748 -56.94 45.80 -23.76
C THR A 748 -56.01 45.80 -22.49
N SER A 749 -54.94 46.58 -22.19
CA SER A 749 -54.14 47.72 -22.74
C SER A 749 -52.77 47.86 -21.98
N VAL A 750 -52.02 48.97 -22.17
CA VAL A 750 -50.84 49.48 -21.40
C VAL A 750 -49.60 48.55 -21.31
N SER A 751 -48.55 48.63 -22.16
CA SER A 751 -47.44 49.63 -22.26
C SER A 751 -46.41 49.62 -21.11
N LYS A 752 -45.09 49.82 -21.28
CA LYS A 752 -44.27 50.23 -22.45
C LYS A 752 -42.75 49.98 -22.24
N PHE A 753 -42.03 49.54 -23.28
CA PHE A 753 -40.60 49.83 -23.64
C PHE A 753 -39.49 50.03 -22.57
N CYS A 754 -38.35 49.29 -22.65
CA CYS A 754 -37.04 49.75 -23.18
C CYS A 754 -35.77 48.90 -22.81
N LYS A 755 -34.91 48.67 -23.82
CA LYS A 755 -33.42 48.76 -23.83
C LYS A 755 -32.50 47.79 -23.04
N LEU A 756 -31.84 46.91 -23.83
CA LEU A 756 -30.39 46.55 -23.81
C LEU A 756 -29.45 47.78 -23.65
N PRO A 757 -28.14 47.69 -23.25
CA PRO A 757 -27.14 46.81 -23.92
C PRO A 757 -25.77 46.42 -23.24
N ASN A 758 -25.01 45.56 -23.95
CA ASN A 758 -23.53 45.53 -24.14
C ASN A 758 -22.54 44.96 -23.08
N ALA A 759 -21.32 44.67 -23.59
CA ALA A 759 -20.08 44.11 -22.98
C ALA A 759 -20.20 42.61 -22.55
N ARG A 760 -19.43 41.61 -23.02
CA ARG A 760 -18.09 41.46 -23.65
C ARG A 760 -16.88 41.84 -22.76
N VAL A 761 -16.07 40.82 -22.41
CA VAL A 761 -14.57 40.77 -22.48
C VAL A 761 -13.80 41.79 -21.60
N THR A 762 -12.84 41.46 -20.72
CA THR A 762 -12.00 40.24 -20.49
C THR A 762 -11.52 40.22 -19.04
N PHE A 763 -11.18 39.04 -18.50
CA PHE A 763 -9.79 38.66 -18.20
C PHE A 763 -9.65 37.14 -18.12
#